data_AF-A0A523U570-F1
#
_entry.id   AF-A0A523U570-F1
#
_cell.length_a   1.000
_cell.length_b   1.000
_cell.length_c   1.000
_cell.angle_alpha   90.00
_cell.angle_beta   90.00
_cell.angle_gamma   90.00
#
_symmetry.space_group_name_H-M   'P 1'
#
loop_
_entity.id
_entity.type
_entity.pdbx_description
1 polymer ?
#
loop_
_entity_poly.entity_id
_entity_poly.type
_entity_poly.pdbx_seq_one_letter_code
_entity_poly.pdbx_strand_id
1 'polypeptide(L)'
;MANSVQKGIIMRLPKLPVSFCIIPILTLTALSALSCQVKGFKDSPYPTPRVIVTTPGGTQQSDVTLTYQLIEVDGSTSDISLEYSTDGGSTWQAAAAKGGDGTSNVKGFMFPGITRTIVWDSFADGLTGAQTCRIRITATKSGTGIKGTPGETNDFQLQNPDFPVISWVSKPEGTVRQLPLTFVWLLDTPAVPIANYYYGLDENPPTTATSNTSVTIPAPSFGAHTFRVFAQSTIGLNSAILEAPFTADNAAANLPPTVIITHGPSGPTCENRPVCDYVGSDPDGSIAGYYVAIDMNPPFIWVTITTVTTSEITDGTHTFYVMAQDNEGANSSVASLTFTVSTGAVQDTIYVDGTIGDNSNDGLSLPTAVKTIQRGLDLAGPSGWRVLVSAGTYKGSGNKDLDFGGKEIHLKSNGGAAVCIIDCEGSGRALYFSSGETEYSILEGFTVRNGYVTSFNSGGGIYCGGTSPSILNCTFENNISTYYGGGIFCNDSSPSITNCTFRNNHSSDRGGGISGNNNSNSSITGCMFENNTCTNYGGAICCYGSDMSISNCTFRNNTGSDGGAMRCYGSNPSITDCTFGNNYAYKGGGISCVTGNASITNCEFVNNTSTNFGGGVNCLNADTPAFINCRFGNNTSPRGGGMYCLQSTNPAIINCTFANNTSAEYGGGICCFDQSSPTITNCTFENNFSAWRGGGICSDAYLGVFNSIIWNNDAPDGRQVFRFGIGSNFLLHYCCYDASAGDWGGWGPPDTSDNCIFVNPQFLPGTLRLSGSSPCIDAGFNTYITDTGTTEDLDGNPRIVDGDEPPDGTATVDMGAYEKQ
;
A
#
# COMPACT_ATOMS: atom_id res chain seq x y z
N MET A 1 16.09 -91.65 -7.19
CA MET A 1 15.40 -90.78 -6.21
C MET A 1 15.15 -89.43 -6.90
N ALA A 2 14.05 -88.74 -6.54
CA ALA A 2 13.61 -87.37 -6.93
C ALA A 2 14.22 -86.62 -8.15
N ASN A 3 13.34 -86.32 -9.14
CA ASN A 3 12.98 -85.02 -9.77
C ASN A 3 13.95 -83.80 -9.62
N SER A 4 14.36 -82.96 -10.61
CA SER A 4 13.79 -82.39 -11.88
C SER A 4 13.18 -80.96 -11.71
N VAL A 5 13.26 -79.94 -12.61
CA VAL A 5 13.89 -79.78 -13.95
C VAL A 5 13.94 -78.28 -14.44
N GLN A 6 14.97 -77.88 -15.22
CA GLN A 6 15.13 -76.77 -16.24
C GLN A 6 14.69 -75.28 -16.01
N LYS A 7 15.56 -74.27 -16.31
CA LYS A 7 15.67 -73.33 -17.51
C LYS A 7 14.46 -72.40 -17.79
N GLY A 8 14.58 -71.12 -18.25
CA GLY A 8 15.72 -70.20 -18.48
C GLY A 8 15.47 -69.12 -19.60
N ILE A 9 16.33 -68.07 -19.68
CA ILE A 9 16.71 -67.27 -20.91
C ILE A 9 15.84 -66.06 -21.43
N ILE A 10 16.37 -64.82 -21.22
CA ILE A 10 16.66 -63.69 -22.18
C ILE A 10 15.58 -62.77 -22.88
N MET A 11 15.77 -61.43 -22.71
CA MET A 11 15.48 -60.21 -23.55
C MET A 11 14.07 -59.63 -23.91
N ARG A 12 14.01 -58.27 -23.80
CA ARG A 12 13.40 -57.18 -24.63
C ARG A 12 11.92 -57.25 -25.15
N LEU A 13 11.15 -56.18 -24.82
CA LEU A 13 10.27 -55.29 -25.67
C LEU A 13 9.35 -55.87 -26.80
N PRO A 14 8.25 -55.19 -27.26
CA PRO A 14 7.41 -54.09 -26.71
C PRO A 14 5.86 -54.27 -26.95
N LYS A 15 5.06 -53.21 -26.71
CA LYS A 15 3.76 -52.81 -27.36
C LYS A 15 2.61 -53.84 -27.64
N LEU A 16 1.45 -53.60 -26.99
CA LEU A 16 0.06 -53.61 -27.57
C LEU A 16 -0.51 -54.97 -28.09
N PRO A 17 -1.77 -55.09 -28.61
CA PRO A 17 -3.09 -54.52 -28.24
C PRO A 17 -4.27 -55.57 -28.20
N VAL A 18 -5.55 -55.12 -28.26
CA VAL A 18 -6.78 -55.77 -28.85
C VAL A 18 -7.68 -56.75 -28.01
N SER A 19 -8.81 -56.20 -27.52
CA SER A 19 -10.23 -56.67 -27.63
C SER A 19 -10.89 -57.90 -26.95
N PHE A 20 -12.08 -57.60 -26.40
CA PHE A 20 -13.41 -58.27 -26.50
C PHE A 20 -13.72 -59.67 -25.90
N CYS A 21 -14.73 -59.64 -25.00
CA CYS A 21 -15.88 -60.56 -24.82
C CYS A 21 -15.72 -62.08 -24.60
N ILE A 22 -16.51 -62.61 -23.63
CA ILE A 22 -17.63 -63.56 -23.87
C ILE A 22 -18.51 -63.72 -22.60
N ILE A 23 -19.82 -64.01 -22.76
CA ILE A 23 -20.85 -63.99 -21.68
C ILE A 23 -21.87 -65.14 -21.81
N PRO A 24 -22.01 -65.99 -20.78
CA PRO A 24 -23.31 -66.42 -20.22
C PRO A 24 -23.26 -66.37 -18.65
N ILE A 25 -24.12 -66.89 -17.77
CA ILE A 25 -25.27 -67.84 -17.75
C ILE A 25 -26.29 -67.21 -16.74
N LEU A 26 -27.56 -66.92 -17.07
CA LEU A 26 -28.78 -67.77 -16.99
C LEU A 26 -29.07 -68.36 -15.59
N THR A 27 -30.27 -68.25 -15.02
CA THR A 27 -31.60 -68.77 -15.48
C THR A 27 -32.73 -67.72 -15.43
N LEU A 28 -33.63 -67.64 -16.44
CA LEU A 28 -34.91 -68.37 -16.62
C LEU A 28 -35.99 -68.00 -15.57
N THR A 29 -37.25 -67.65 -15.90
CA THR A 29 -38.09 -67.81 -17.12
C THR A 29 -38.43 -66.42 -17.78
N ALA A 30 -39.46 -66.11 -18.60
CA ALA A 30 -40.71 -66.78 -19.05
C ALA A 30 -41.18 -66.33 -20.47
N LEU A 31 -42.50 -66.08 -20.66
CA LEU A 31 -43.26 -65.93 -21.92
C LEU A 31 -44.16 -64.65 -21.88
N SER A 32 -44.68 -64.03 -22.95
CA SER A 32 -44.42 -64.10 -24.42
C SER A 32 -45.30 -63.10 -25.24
N ALA A 33 -44.81 -62.61 -26.40
CA ALA A 33 -45.58 -62.11 -27.58
C ALA A 33 -46.43 -60.79 -27.46
N LEU A 34 -46.72 -59.97 -28.50
CA LEU A 34 -46.26 -59.88 -29.92
C LEU A 34 -46.54 -58.47 -30.56
N SER A 35 -45.61 -57.98 -31.40
CA SER A 35 -45.73 -57.09 -32.60
C SER A 35 -46.61 -55.79 -32.68
N CYS A 36 -45.92 -54.63 -32.75
CA CYS A 36 -45.83 -53.66 -33.89
C CYS A 36 -47.07 -52.95 -34.53
N GLN A 37 -47.04 -51.60 -34.60
CA GLN A 37 -47.19 -50.74 -35.82
C GLN A 37 -47.12 -49.21 -35.46
N VAL A 38 -46.91 -48.31 -36.44
CA VAL A 38 -46.63 -46.85 -36.23
C VAL A 38 -47.60 -45.95 -37.02
N LYS A 39 -48.03 -44.79 -36.49
CA LYS A 39 -48.88 -43.83 -37.24
C LYS A 39 -48.94 -42.39 -36.67
N GLY A 40 -48.81 -41.39 -37.55
CA GLY A 40 -49.53 -40.09 -37.44
C GLY A 40 -48.76 -38.85 -36.95
N PHE A 41 -48.55 -37.87 -37.83
CA PHE A 41 -48.49 -36.45 -37.44
C PHE A 41 -49.92 -35.90 -37.35
N LYS A 42 -50.37 -35.40 -36.20
CA LYS A 42 -51.68 -34.71 -36.10
C LYS A 42 -51.81 -33.66 -34.99
N ASP A 43 -50.73 -33.28 -34.34
CA ASP A 43 -50.73 -32.42 -33.15
C ASP A 43 -49.95 -31.12 -33.38
N SER A 44 -50.25 -30.08 -32.60
CA SER A 44 -49.53 -28.80 -32.65
C SER A 44 -48.03 -29.04 -32.46
N PRO A 45 -47.14 -28.51 -33.33
CA PRO A 45 -45.76 -28.98 -33.44
C PRO A 45 -44.89 -28.75 -32.20
N TYR A 46 -45.32 -27.87 -31.29
CA TYR A 46 -44.77 -27.72 -29.95
C TYR A 46 -45.92 -27.70 -28.94
N PRO A 47 -46.22 -28.83 -28.25
CA PRO A 47 -47.19 -28.87 -27.17
C PRO A 47 -46.61 -28.40 -25.82
N THR A 48 -45.36 -27.91 -25.83
CA THR A 48 -44.59 -27.49 -24.67
C THR A 48 -43.90 -26.14 -24.95
N PRO A 49 -43.52 -25.37 -23.90
CA PRO A 49 -42.71 -24.16 -24.06
C PRO A 49 -41.39 -24.42 -24.79
N ARG A 50 -40.78 -23.38 -25.37
CA ARG A 50 -39.36 -23.43 -25.77
C ARG A 50 -38.62 -22.17 -25.38
N VAL A 51 -37.43 -22.32 -24.83
CA VAL A 51 -36.50 -21.22 -24.52
C VAL A 51 -35.31 -21.22 -25.47
N ILE A 52 -34.79 -20.04 -25.79
CA ILE A 52 -33.50 -19.83 -26.46
C ILE A 52 -32.73 -18.81 -25.62
N VAL A 53 -31.61 -19.18 -25.01
CA VAL A 53 -30.80 -18.27 -24.17
C VAL A 53 -29.65 -17.70 -24.99
N THR A 54 -29.33 -16.43 -24.75
CA THR A 54 -28.17 -15.75 -25.33
C THR A 54 -27.01 -15.88 -24.35
N THR A 55 -25.86 -16.41 -24.79
CA THR A 55 -24.63 -16.41 -23.99
C THR A 55 -24.20 -14.95 -23.73
N PRO A 56 -23.90 -14.56 -22.47
CA PRO A 56 -23.40 -13.23 -22.18
C PRO A 56 -22.00 -13.02 -22.80
N GLY A 57 -21.71 -11.79 -23.21
CA GLY A 57 -20.46 -11.45 -23.91
C GLY A 57 -19.34 -11.02 -22.97
N GLY A 58 -18.17 -11.65 -23.11
CA GLY A 58 -16.99 -11.35 -22.28
C GLY A 58 -17.05 -11.97 -20.88
N THR A 59 -16.02 -11.72 -20.07
CA THR A 59 -15.96 -12.19 -18.68
C THR A 59 -16.99 -11.45 -17.83
N GLN A 60 -17.86 -12.20 -17.15
CA GLN A 60 -18.86 -11.70 -16.22
C GLN A 60 -18.29 -11.63 -14.81
N GLN A 61 -18.88 -10.83 -13.92
CA GLN A 61 -18.54 -10.75 -12.50
C GLN A 61 -19.82 -10.47 -11.70
N SER A 62 -19.95 -11.00 -10.49
CA SER A 62 -21.07 -10.73 -9.58
C SER A 62 -22.44 -11.11 -10.20
N ASP A 63 -23.43 -10.20 -10.18
CA ASP A 63 -24.78 -10.37 -10.70
C ASP A 63 -24.80 -10.47 -12.25
N VAL A 64 -24.87 -11.69 -12.79
CA VAL A 64 -24.82 -11.95 -14.24
C VAL A 64 -26.19 -11.75 -14.89
N THR A 65 -26.32 -10.75 -15.76
CA THR A 65 -27.58 -10.50 -16.49
C THR A 65 -27.68 -11.35 -17.76
N LEU A 66 -28.71 -12.18 -17.82
CA LEU A 66 -28.95 -13.15 -18.90
C LEU A 66 -30.17 -12.74 -19.73
N THR A 67 -30.07 -12.89 -21.06
CA THR A 67 -31.16 -12.57 -22.00
C THR A 67 -31.63 -13.84 -22.72
N TYR A 68 -32.94 -14.07 -22.74
CA TYR A 68 -33.54 -15.26 -23.37
C TYR A 68 -34.81 -14.94 -24.16
N GLN A 69 -35.14 -15.75 -25.15
CA GLN A 69 -36.42 -15.69 -25.87
C GLN A 69 -37.32 -16.83 -25.42
N LEU A 70 -38.56 -16.51 -25.03
CA LEU A 70 -39.60 -17.46 -24.64
C LEU A 70 -40.64 -17.63 -25.75
N ILE A 71 -40.73 -18.84 -26.28
CA ILE A 71 -41.62 -19.23 -27.37
C ILE A 71 -42.78 -20.06 -26.82
N GLU A 72 -44.00 -19.58 -27.03
CA GLU A 72 -45.26 -20.20 -26.58
C GLU A 72 -46.31 -20.08 -27.68
N VAL A 73 -46.79 -21.21 -28.21
CA VAL A 73 -47.65 -21.22 -29.40
C VAL A 73 -49.12 -20.92 -29.09
N ASP A 74 -49.58 -21.16 -27.86
CA ASP A 74 -50.98 -20.95 -27.44
C ASP A 74 -51.21 -19.72 -26.54
N GLY A 75 -50.16 -18.91 -26.31
CA GLY A 75 -50.25 -17.66 -25.54
C GLY A 75 -50.43 -17.84 -24.04
N SER A 76 -50.24 -19.04 -23.50
CA SER A 76 -50.23 -19.30 -22.06
C SER A 76 -48.97 -18.75 -21.36
N THR A 77 -48.99 -18.76 -20.03
CA THR A 77 -47.88 -18.33 -19.17
C THR A 77 -47.05 -19.52 -18.71
N SER A 78 -45.75 -19.28 -18.51
CA SER A 78 -44.80 -20.24 -17.95
C SER A 78 -44.00 -19.67 -16.80
N ASP A 79 -43.73 -20.50 -15.81
CA ASP A 79 -42.79 -20.25 -14.73
C ASP A 79 -41.38 -20.68 -15.18
N ILE A 80 -40.36 -19.96 -14.74
CA ILE A 80 -39.01 -19.99 -15.28
C ILE A 80 -38.05 -20.48 -14.19
N SER A 81 -37.47 -21.66 -14.36
CA SER A 81 -36.37 -22.12 -13.51
C SER A 81 -35.02 -21.82 -14.18
N LEU A 82 -34.13 -21.23 -13.38
CA LEU A 82 -32.75 -20.96 -13.73
C LEU A 82 -31.86 -22.08 -13.15
N GLU A 83 -30.97 -22.62 -13.97
CA GLU A 83 -30.02 -23.66 -13.57
C GLU A 83 -28.62 -23.30 -14.10
N TYR A 84 -27.56 -23.55 -13.33
CA TYR A 84 -26.17 -23.30 -13.72
C TYR A 84 -25.33 -24.58 -13.77
N SER A 85 -24.22 -24.53 -14.51
CA SER A 85 -23.24 -25.61 -14.64
C SER A 85 -21.83 -25.02 -14.73
N THR A 86 -20.85 -25.66 -14.10
CA THR A 86 -19.40 -25.35 -14.19
C THR A 86 -18.59 -26.47 -14.87
N ASP A 87 -19.25 -27.51 -15.38
CA ASP A 87 -18.64 -28.72 -15.94
C ASP A 87 -19.00 -28.95 -17.43
N GLY A 88 -19.20 -27.86 -18.16
CA GLY A 88 -19.56 -27.88 -19.58
C GLY A 88 -20.97 -28.41 -19.84
N GLY A 89 -21.88 -28.30 -18.88
CA GLY A 89 -23.27 -28.77 -18.97
C GLY A 89 -23.46 -30.26 -18.66
N SER A 90 -22.51 -30.90 -17.98
CA SER A 90 -22.58 -32.33 -17.62
C SER A 90 -23.47 -32.56 -16.39
N THR A 91 -23.39 -31.66 -15.40
CA THR A 91 -24.29 -31.55 -14.26
C THR A 91 -24.86 -30.14 -14.17
N TRP A 92 -25.99 -29.99 -13.47
CA TRP A 92 -26.75 -28.76 -13.39
C TRP A 92 -27.30 -28.56 -11.97
N GLN A 93 -27.14 -27.35 -11.44
CA GLN A 93 -27.62 -26.94 -10.12
C GLN A 93 -28.67 -25.85 -10.26
N ALA A 94 -29.61 -25.73 -9.33
CA ALA A 94 -30.54 -24.60 -9.31
C ALA A 94 -29.80 -23.30 -9.00
N ALA A 95 -30.20 -22.20 -9.63
CA ALA A 95 -29.50 -20.92 -9.57
C ALA A 95 -30.32 -19.80 -8.91
N ALA A 96 -29.69 -18.97 -8.10
CA ALA A 96 -30.28 -17.81 -7.44
C ALA A 96 -30.65 -16.71 -8.44
N ALA A 97 -31.95 -16.43 -8.59
CA ALA A 97 -32.47 -15.38 -9.47
C ALA A 97 -32.81 -14.09 -8.70
N LYS A 98 -32.18 -12.97 -9.08
CA LYS A 98 -32.20 -11.67 -8.37
C LYS A 98 -32.59 -10.50 -9.28
N GLY A 99 -33.61 -10.69 -10.11
CA GLY A 99 -34.17 -9.63 -10.96
C GLY A 99 -34.39 -10.05 -12.41
N GLY A 100 -34.63 -9.05 -13.27
CA GLY A 100 -35.11 -9.22 -14.64
C GLY A 100 -36.64 -9.22 -14.73
N ASP A 101 -37.20 -9.91 -15.73
CA ASP A 101 -38.64 -9.99 -16.01
C ASP A 101 -39.46 -10.81 -14.99
N GLY A 102 -38.80 -11.42 -14.00
CA GLY A 102 -39.39 -12.30 -13.01
C GLY A 102 -39.44 -13.77 -13.44
N THR A 103 -39.75 -14.65 -12.48
CA THR A 103 -39.67 -16.12 -12.62
C THR A 103 -41.01 -16.84 -12.65
N SER A 104 -42.14 -16.13 -12.51
CA SER A 104 -43.48 -16.75 -12.43
C SER A 104 -44.47 -16.08 -13.37
N ASN A 105 -45.32 -16.88 -14.01
CA ASN A 105 -46.34 -16.45 -14.98
C ASN A 105 -45.81 -15.59 -16.15
N VAL A 106 -44.59 -15.85 -16.61
CA VAL A 106 -43.96 -15.12 -17.71
C VAL A 106 -44.64 -15.47 -19.03
N LYS A 107 -44.99 -14.45 -19.83
CA LYS A 107 -45.60 -14.65 -21.16
C LYS A 107 -44.54 -14.77 -22.26
N GLY A 108 -44.64 -15.84 -23.05
CA GLY A 108 -44.01 -15.99 -24.36
C GLY A 108 -44.94 -15.63 -25.51
N PHE A 109 -44.52 -15.95 -26.74
CA PHE A 109 -45.34 -15.77 -27.95
C PHE A 109 -44.93 -16.76 -29.07
N MET A 110 -45.66 -16.79 -30.18
CA MET A 110 -45.27 -17.52 -31.39
C MET A 110 -43.85 -17.11 -31.86
N PHE A 111 -43.13 -18.07 -32.47
CA PHE A 111 -41.77 -17.89 -33.00
C PHE A 111 -41.63 -16.55 -33.77
N PRO A 112 -40.62 -15.71 -33.46
CA PRO A 112 -39.43 -15.99 -32.66
C PRO A 112 -39.60 -15.94 -31.12
N GLY A 113 -40.79 -15.63 -30.60
CA GLY A 113 -41.03 -15.50 -29.15
C GLY A 113 -40.77 -14.10 -28.59
N ILE A 114 -40.85 -13.96 -27.27
CA ILE A 114 -40.62 -12.70 -26.55
C ILE A 114 -39.25 -12.73 -25.87
N THR A 115 -38.42 -11.73 -26.13
CA THR A 115 -37.15 -11.51 -25.42
C THR A 115 -37.42 -11.05 -23.97
N ARG A 116 -36.69 -11.64 -23.04
CA ARG A 116 -36.79 -11.51 -21.57
C ARG A 116 -35.41 -11.48 -20.95
N THR A 117 -35.34 -10.99 -19.72
CA THR A 117 -34.15 -10.92 -18.89
C THR A 117 -34.33 -11.69 -17.58
N ILE A 118 -33.24 -12.22 -17.03
CA ILE A 118 -33.15 -12.73 -15.66
C ILE A 118 -31.74 -12.46 -15.14
N VAL A 119 -31.61 -12.06 -13.88
CA VAL A 119 -30.31 -11.79 -13.24
C VAL A 119 -29.95 -12.96 -12.33
N TRP A 120 -28.75 -13.50 -12.51
CA TRP A 120 -28.17 -14.59 -11.74
C TRP A 120 -27.24 -14.04 -10.65
N ASP A 121 -27.55 -14.28 -9.38
CA ASP A 121 -26.64 -13.97 -8.27
C ASP A 121 -25.62 -15.10 -8.08
N SER A 122 -24.49 -14.98 -8.77
CA SER A 122 -23.44 -16.01 -8.73
C SER A 122 -22.72 -16.09 -7.37
N PHE A 123 -22.82 -15.05 -6.52
CA PHE A 123 -22.29 -15.07 -5.16
C PHE A 123 -23.21 -15.83 -4.20
N ALA A 124 -24.53 -15.66 -4.31
CA ALA A 124 -25.51 -16.41 -3.53
C ALA A 124 -25.47 -17.92 -3.81
N ASP A 125 -25.08 -18.30 -5.04
CA ASP A 125 -24.81 -19.69 -5.43
C ASP A 125 -23.38 -20.17 -5.10
N GLY A 126 -22.56 -19.33 -4.45
CA GLY A 126 -21.26 -19.69 -3.89
C GLY A 126 -20.09 -19.78 -4.88
N LEU A 127 -20.19 -19.19 -6.08
CA LEU A 127 -19.11 -19.23 -7.06
C LEU A 127 -18.04 -18.16 -6.79
N THR A 128 -16.78 -18.59 -6.74
CA THR A 128 -15.60 -17.73 -6.61
C THR A 128 -14.55 -18.00 -7.67
N GLY A 129 -13.61 -17.06 -7.82
CA GLY A 129 -12.48 -17.16 -8.74
C GLY A 129 -12.90 -17.14 -10.21
N ALA A 130 -12.00 -17.66 -11.06
CA ALA A 130 -12.25 -17.85 -12.48
C ALA A 130 -13.03 -19.16 -12.71
N GLN A 131 -14.26 -19.06 -13.24
CA GLN A 131 -15.13 -20.19 -13.54
C GLN A 131 -15.55 -20.17 -15.02
N THR A 132 -15.59 -21.35 -15.65
CA THR A 132 -16.26 -21.51 -16.95
C THR A 132 -17.69 -21.99 -16.71
N CYS A 133 -18.67 -21.13 -16.99
CA CYS A 133 -20.06 -21.37 -16.66
C CYS A 133 -20.93 -21.60 -17.90
N ARG A 134 -21.99 -22.40 -17.73
CA ARG A 134 -23.18 -22.39 -18.58
C ARG A 134 -24.42 -22.15 -17.74
N ILE A 135 -25.44 -21.59 -18.38
CA ILE A 135 -26.76 -21.39 -17.80
C ILE A 135 -27.81 -22.06 -18.67
N ARG A 136 -28.72 -22.80 -18.02
CA ARG A 136 -29.95 -23.36 -18.59
C ARG A 136 -31.13 -22.56 -18.05
N ILE A 137 -32.06 -22.24 -18.94
CA ILE A 137 -33.36 -21.67 -18.58
C ILE A 137 -34.45 -22.61 -19.08
N THR A 138 -35.22 -23.17 -18.13
CA THR A 138 -36.32 -24.09 -18.39
C THR A 138 -37.65 -23.39 -18.09
N ALA A 139 -38.50 -23.23 -19.10
CA ALA A 139 -39.88 -22.75 -18.93
C ALA A 139 -40.84 -23.91 -18.64
N THR A 140 -41.77 -23.72 -17.71
CA THR A 140 -42.76 -24.72 -17.27
C THR A 140 -44.14 -24.07 -17.20
N LYS A 141 -45.10 -24.60 -17.94
CA LYS A 141 -46.42 -23.96 -18.13
C LYS A 141 -47.22 -23.86 -16.82
N SER A 142 -47.49 -22.62 -16.36
CA SER A 142 -47.98 -22.29 -15.00
C SER A 142 -49.35 -22.88 -14.64
N GLY A 143 -50.10 -23.39 -15.62
CA GLY A 143 -51.41 -24.03 -15.44
C GLY A 143 -51.45 -25.55 -15.66
N THR A 144 -50.35 -26.18 -16.11
CA THR A 144 -50.32 -27.62 -16.42
C THR A 144 -49.07 -28.36 -15.94
N GLY A 145 -48.03 -27.65 -15.48
CA GLY A 145 -46.76 -28.25 -15.06
C GLY A 145 -45.94 -28.86 -16.20
N ILE A 146 -46.35 -28.66 -17.45
CA ILE A 146 -45.67 -29.21 -18.64
C ILE A 146 -44.38 -28.42 -18.86
N LYS A 147 -43.24 -29.09 -18.70
CA LYS A 147 -41.91 -28.52 -18.96
C LYS A 147 -41.64 -28.37 -20.46
N GLY A 148 -41.02 -27.27 -20.82
CA GLY A 148 -40.58 -26.95 -22.17
C GLY A 148 -39.27 -27.61 -22.58
N THR A 149 -38.89 -27.42 -23.84
CA THR A 149 -37.50 -27.58 -24.26
C THR A 149 -36.69 -26.41 -23.68
N PRO A 150 -35.69 -26.67 -22.83
CA PRO A 150 -34.86 -25.61 -22.27
C PRO A 150 -33.99 -24.95 -23.34
N GLY A 151 -33.55 -23.73 -23.04
CA GLY A 151 -32.44 -23.08 -23.73
C GLY A 151 -31.21 -23.08 -22.85
N GLU A 152 -30.04 -23.20 -23.45
CA GLU A 152 -28.75 -23.21 -22.76
C GLU A 152 -27.80 -22.19 -23.40
N THR A 153 -26.92 -21.59 -22.60
CA THR A 153 -25.79 -20.81 -23.12
C THR A 153 -24.67 -21.74 -23.61
N ASN A 154 -23.82 -21.22 -24.48
CA ASN A 154 -22.45 -21.74 -24.58
C ASN A 154 -21.69 -21.46 -23.27
N ASP A 155 -20.48 -21.99 -23.17
CA ASP A 155 -19.52 -21.63 -22.12
C ASP A 155 -19.21 -20.13 -22.15
N PHE A 156 -19.26 -19.48 -20.98
CA PHE A 156 -18.77 -18.11 -20.75
C PHE A 156 -17.89 -18.07 -19.50
N GLN A 157 -17.07 -17.04 -19.37
CA GLN A 157 -16.21 -16.87 -18.19
C GLN A 157 -16.94 -16.04 -17.13
N LEU A 158 -16.85 -16.46 -15.88
CA LEU A 158 -17.20 -15.72 -14.68
C LEU A 158 -15.90 -15.49 -13.88
N GLN A 159 -15.71 -14.29 -13.33
CA GLN A 159 -14.58 -13.93 -12.48
C GLN A 159 -15.09 -13.23 -11.23
N ASN A 160 -15.33 -13.99 -10.17
CA ASN A 160 -15.63 -13.45 -8.86
C ASN A 160 -14.33 -13.31 -8.04
N PRO A 161 -14.29 -12.47 -7.00
CA PRO A 161 -13.27 -12.52 -5.94
C PRO A 161 -13.29 -13.87 -5.22
N ASP A 162 -12.17 -14.22 -4.60
CA ASP A 162 -12.04 -15.41 -3.77
C ASP A 162 -12.39 -15.12 -2.31
N PHE A 163 -13.00 -16.10 -1.63
CA PHE A 163 -13.12 -16.08 -0.17
C PHE A 163 -11.72 -16.23 0.45
N PRO A 164 -11.45 -15.59 1.60
CA PRO A 164 -10.26 -15.93 2.37
C PRO A 164 -10.42 -17.37 2.89
N VAL A 165 -9.40 -18.19 2.71
CA VAL A 165 -9.33 -19.56 3.26
C VAL A 165 -8.18 -19.63 4.26
N ILE A 166 -8.47 -20.20 5.42
CA ILE A 166 -7.46 -20.49 6.45
C ILE A 166 -7.46 -21.97 6.80
N SER A 167 -6.28 -22.49 7.16
CA SER A 167 -6.07 -23.86 7.60
C SER A 167 -5.33 -23.90 8.94
N TRP A 168 -5.53 -24.97 9.72
CA TRP A 168 -4.74 -25.18 10.93
C TRP A 168 -3.31 -25.58 10.58
N VAL A 169 -2.34 -24.78 11.02
CA VAL A 169 -0.92 -25.22 11.10
C VAL A 169 -0.78 -26.16 12.29
N SER A 170 -1.31 -25.74 13.44
CA SER A 170 -1.25 -26.49 14.69
C SER A 170 -2.21 -25.92 15.73
N LYS A 171 -2.69 -26.81 16.61
CA LYS A 171 -3.63 -26.50 17.69
C LYS A 171 -3.59 -27.59 18.78
N PRO A 172 -4.01 -27.27 20.01
CA PRO A 172 -4.44 -28.26 21.00
C PRO A 172 -5.44 -29.28 20.46
N GLU A 173 -5.24 -30.55 20.83
CA GLU A 173 -6.14 -31.67 20.53
C GLU A 173 -6.27 -32.62 21.73
N GLY A 174 -7.48 -33.13 21.99
CA GLY A 174 -7.69 -34.10 23.05
C GLY A 174 -7.57 -33.51 24.45
N THR A 175 -6.88 -34.21 25.37
CA THR A 175 -6.66 -33.75 26.74
C THR A 175 -5.28 -33.10 26.86
N VAL A 176 -5.27 -31.84 27.30
CA VAL A 176 -4.11 -30.94 27.35
C VAL A 176 -3.96 -30.32 28.73
N ARG A 177 -2.80 -29.76 29.05
CA ARG A 177 -2.50 -29.21 30.38
C ARG A 177 -3.19 -27.86 30.61
N GLN A 178 -3.40 -27.49 31.88
CA GLN A 178 -4.08 -26.24 32.24
C GLN A 178 -3.11 -25.05 32.22
N LEU A 179 -2.54 -24.78 31.05
CA LEU A 179 -1.54 -23.75 30.79
C LEU A 179 -2.04 -22.79 29.72
N PRO A 180 -1.40 -21.62 29.50
CA PRO A 180 -1.72 -20.76 28.38
C PRO A 180 -1.56 -21.56 27.07
N LEU A 181 -2.57 -21.60 26.20
CA LEU A 181 -2.58 -22.48 25.03
C LEU A 181 -2.36 -21.70 23.74
N THR A 182 -1.52 -22.19 22.83
CA THR A 182 -1.18 -21.53 21.57
C THR A 182 -1.86 -22.16 20.36
N PHE A 183 -2.44 -21.34 19.50
CA PHE A 183 -3.18 -21.73 18.29
C PHE A 183 -2.55 -21.04 17.08
N VAL A 184 -2.28 -21.78 15.99
CA VAL A 184 -1.64 -21.24 14.78
C VAL A 184 -2.35 -21.71 13.51
N TRP A 185 -2.66 -20.75 12.64
CA TRP A 185 -3.28 -20.98 11.34
C TRP A 185 -2.45 -20.37 10.20
N LEU A 186 -2.73 -20.80 8.98
CA LEU A 186 -2.16 -20.24 7.75
C LEU A 186 -3.28 -19.57 6.94
N LEU A 187 -2.95 -18.52 6.20
CA LEU A 187 -3.80 -17.98 5.13
C LEU A 187 -3.46 -18.71 3.82
N ASP A 188 -4.30 -19.65 3.41
CA ASP A 188 -4.09 -20.47 2.21
C ASP A 188 -4.30 -19.66 0.92
N THR A 189 -4.98 -18.52 1.02
CA THR A 189 -5.25 -17.57 -0.07
C THR A 189 -4.54 -16.23 0.16
N PRO A 190 -3.20 -16.15 0.04
CA PRO A 190 -2.44 -14.92 0.31
C PRO A 190 -2.77 -13.75 -0.64
N ALA A 191 -3.39 -14.04 -1.79
CA ALA A 191 -3.89 -13.02 -2.72
C ALA A 191 -5.20 -12.33 -2.27
N VAL A 192 -5.82 -12.77 -1.17
CA VAL A 192 -7.03 -12.14 -0.59
C VAL A 192 -6.61 -11.26 0.60
N PRO A 193 -6.67 -9.92 0.51
CA PRO A 193 -6.25 -9.05 1.60
C PRO A 193 -7.16 -9.22 2.83
N ILE A 194 -6.55 -9.48 3.99
CA ILE A 194 -7.24 -9.67 5.28
C ILE A 194 -7.34 -8.34 6.03
N ALA A 195 -8.51 -8.05 6.58
CA ALA A 195 -8.73 -6.94 7.52
C ALA A 195 -8.33 -7.34 8.94
N ASN A 196 -8.84 -8.47 9.42
CA ASN A 196 -8.53 -9.06 10.73
C ASN A 196 -8.79 -10.58 10.70
N TYR A 197 -8.15 -11.31 11.61
CA TYR A 197 -8.65 -12.59 12.09
C TYR A 197 -9.49 -12.36 13.35
N TYR A 198 -10.60 -13.08 13.48
CA TYR A 198 -11.50 -13.02 14.63
C TYR A 198 -11.47 -14.35 15.37
N TYR A 199 -11.09 -14.35 16.65
CA TYR A 199 -10.89 -15.53 17.47
C TYR A 199 -11.59 -15.44 18.84
N GLY A 200 -11.78 -16.60 19.48
CA GLY A 200 -12.47 -16.69 20.77
C GLY A 200 -12.48 -18.11 21.35
N LEU A 201 -12.66 -18.21 22.67
CA LEU A 201 -12.82 -19.49 23.38
C LEU A 201 -14.30 -19.67 23.76
N ASP A 202 -14.89 -20.79 23.38
CA ASP A 202 -16.31 -21.19 23.54
C ASP A 202 -17.35 -20.26 22.88
N GLU A 203 -16.96 -19.06 22.48
CA GLU A 203 -17.72 -18.07 21.71
C GLU A 203 -18.05 -18.57 20.29
N ASN A 204 -19.21 -18.20 19.74
CA ASN A 204 -19.57 -18.45 18.34
C ASN A 204 -20.66 -17.44 17.86
N PRO A 205 -20.40 -16.59 16.84
CA PRO A 205 -19.10 -16.39 16.18
C PRO A 205 -18.09 -15.74 17.15
N PRO A 206 -16.78 -16.00 17.00
CA PRO A 206 -15.75 -15.32 17.79
C PRO A 206 -15.70 -13.82 17.49
N THR A 207 -15.36 -12.99 18.49
CA THR A 207 -15.37 -11.52 18.37
C THR A 207 -14.03 -10.82 18.64
N THR A 208 -13.01 -11.50 19.19
CA THR A 208 -11.72 -10.86 19.49
C THR A 208 -10.87 -10.74 18.23
N ALA A 209 -10.45 -9.52 17.85
CA ALA A 209 -9.67 -9.29 16.63
C ALA A 209 -8.15 -9.46 16.85
N THR A 210 -7.44 -9.90 15.81
CA THR A 210 -5.98 -9.91 15.74
C THR A 210 -5.49 -9.79 14.29
N SER A 211 -4.33 -9.15 14.10
CA SER A 211 -3.56 -9.16 12.85
C SER A 211 -2.74 -10.43 12.66
N ASN A 212 -2.48 -11.16 13.74
CA ASN A 212 -1.49 -12.25 13.76
C ASN A 212 -2.13 -13.59 13.40
N THR A 213 -1.36 -14.45 12.72
CA THR A 213 -1.72 -15.85 12.41
C THR A 213 -1.48 -16.83 13.57
N SER A 214 -1.09 -16.31 14.73
CA SER A 214 -0.87 -17.05 15.97
C SER A 214 -1.40 -16.26 17.16
N VAL A 215 -2.05 -16.93 18.11
CA VAL A 215 -2.42 -16.37 19.41
C VAL A 215 -2.22 -17.38 20.53
N THR A 216 -1.75 -16.89 21.69
CA THR A 216 -1.75 -17.64 22.95
C THR A 216 -2.87 -17.13 23.85
N ILE A 217 -3.81 -17.99 24.23
CA ILE A 217 -4.86 -17.65 25.20
C ILE A 217 -4.37 -17.87 26.64
N PRO A 218 -4.89 -17.15 27.64
CA PRO A 218 -4.65 -17.47 29.05
C PRO A 218 -5.09 -18.90 29.41
N ALA A 219 -4.52 -19.46 30.47
CA ALA A 219 -4.84 -20.81 30.92
C ALA A 219 -6.35 -20.99 31.15
N PRO A 220 -7.03 -21.91 30.43
CA PRO A 220 -8.47 -22.08 30.52
C PRO A 220 -8.88 -22.75 31.84
N SER A 221 -10.18 -22.79 32.13
CA SER A 221 -10.72 -23.59 33.24
C SER A 221 -10.54 -25.09 33.00
N PHE A 222 -10.66 -25.91 34.05
CA PHE A 222 -10.77 -27.36 33.87
C PHE A 222 -12.06 -27.73 33.12
N GLY A 223 -11.95 -28.64 32.15
CA GLY A 223 -13.09 -29.14 31.39
C GLY A 223 -12.92 -29.05 29.89
N ALA A 224 -13.99 -29.36 29.16
CA ALA A 224 -14.02 -29.34 27.70
C ALA A 224 -14.30 -27.92 27.19
N HIS A 225 -13.53 -27.52 26.18
CA HIS A 225 -13.55 -26.19 25.58
C HIS A 225 -13.48 -26.30 24.05
N THR A 226 -13.85 -25.23 23.33
CA THR A 226 -13.66 -25.12 21.87
C THR A 226 -13.21 -23.73 21.49
N PHE A 227 -11.96 -23.61 21.05
CA PHE A 227 -11.45 -22.38 20.43
C PHE A 227 -11.96 -22.28 18.98
N ARG A 228 -12.19 -21.05 18.51
CA ARG A 228 -12.63 -20.74 17.14
C ARG A 228 -11.83 -19.60 16.54
N VAL A 229 -11.62 -19.65 15.22
CA VAL A 229 -11.07 -18.53 14.44
C VAL A 229 -11.66 -18.47 13.03
N PHE A 230 -11.86 -17.27 12.48
CA PHE A 230 -12.06 -17.03 11.05
C PHE A 230 -11.28 -15.80 10.57
N ALA A 231 -10.99 -15.75 9.27
CA ALA A 231 -10.40 -14.57 8.61
C ALA A 231 -11.49 -13.74 7.94
N GLN A 232 -11.40 -12.41 8.03
CA GLN A 232 -12.26 -11.49 7.28
C GLN A 232 -11.44 -10.70 6.27
N SER A 233 -11.83 -10.68 5.01
CA SER A 233 -11.18 -9.88 3.97
C SER A 233 -11.51 -8.39 4.10
N THR A 234 -10.70 -7.53 3.47
CA THR A 234 -10.93 -6.07 3.44
C THR A 234 -12.24 -5.65 2.76
N ILE A 235 -12.87 -6.56 2.01
CA ILE A 235 -14.21 -6.37 1.40
C ILE A 235 -15.34 -7.07 2.19
N GLY A 236 -15.06 -7.55 3.40
CA GLY A 236 -16.06 -8.12 4.32
C GLY A 236 -16.46 -9.57 4.04
N LEU A 237 -15.72 -10.30 3.20
CA LEU A 237 -15.94 -11.74 3.02
C LEU A 237 -15.25 -12.51 4.15
N ASN A 238 -16.00 -13.38 4.84
CA ASN A 238 -15.46 -14.22 5.91
C ASN A 238 -15.04 -15.59 5.37
N SER A 239 -14.01 -16.18 5.98
CA SER A 239 -13.67 -17.59 5.79
C SER A 239 -14.70 -18.50 6.46
N ALA A 240 -14.60 -19.80 6.21
CA ALA A 240 -15.15 -20.78 7.14
C ALA A 240 -14.54 -20.57 8.55
N ILE A 241 -15.32 -20.80 9.59
CA ILE A 241 -14.83 -20.81 10.97
C ILE A 241 -14.08 -22.13 11.20
N LEU A 242 -12.81 -22.05 11.56
CA LEU A 242 -12.06 -23.18 12.07
C LEU A 242 -12.40 -23.41 13.54
N GLU A 243 -12.73 -24.65 13.91
CA GLU A 243 -12.94 -25.06 15.30
C GLU A 243 -11.79 -25.93 15.82
N ALA A 244 -11.50 -25.79 17.12
CA ALA A 244 -10.48 -26.53 17.85
C ALA A 244 -11.01 -26.99 19.22
N PRO A 245 -11.66 -28.17 19.29
CA PRO A 245 -12.15 -28.73 20.55
C PRO A 245 -11.04 -29.46 21.33
N PHE A 246 -10.95 -29.20 22.64
CA PHE A 246 -9.96 -29.80 23.55
C PHE A 246 -10.53 -29.93 24.97
N THR A 247 -9.76 -30.51 25.90
CA THR A 247 -10.11 -30.63 27.32
C THR A 247 -8.90 -30.30 28.19
N ALA A 248 -9.01 -29.33 29.10
CA ALA A 248 -7.92 -28.93 29.98
C ALA A 248 -7.92 -29.69 31.32
N ASP A 249 -6.80 -30.35 31.64
CA ASP A 249 -6.56 -31.16 32.84
C ASP A 249 -5.09 -31.06 33.29
N ASN A 250 -4.84 -30.79 34.57
CA ASN A 250 -3.49 -30.75 35.13
C ASN A 250 -2.77 -32.11 35.21
N ALA A 251 -3.47 -33.22 34.95
CA ALA A 251 -2.88 -34.56 34.91
C ALA A 251 -2.34 -34.99 33.53
N ALA A 252 -2.50 -34.19 32.48
CA ALA A 252 -1.89 -34.46 31.18
C ALA A 252 -0.34 -34.35 31.23
N ALA A 253 0.34 -35.05 30.34
CA ALA A 253 1.80 -35.07 30.26
C ALA A 253 2.28 -34.14 29.14
N ASN A 254 3.31 -33.33 29.44
CA ASN A 254 3.88 -32.36 28.50
C ASN A 254 4.23 -33.00 27.15
N LEU A 255 3.70 -32.46 26.07
CA LEU A 255 4.07 -32.83 24.71
C LEU A 255 5.10 -31.80 24.18
N PRO A 256 6.01 -32.19 23.28
CA PRO A 256 6.95 -31.23 22.70
C PRO A 256 6.23 -30.31 21.69
N PRO A 257 6.68 -29.05 21.56
CA PRO A 257 6.10 -28.10 20.61
C PRO A 257 6.45 -28.45 19.15
N THR A 258 5.84 -27.68 18.25
CA THR A 258 6.11 -27.70 16.80
C THR A 258 6.61 -26.34 16.33
N VAL A 259 7.35 -26.30 15.22
CA VAL A 259 7.77 -25.05 14.56
C VAL A 259 7.82 -25.24 13.05
N ILE A 260 7.41 -24.22 12.30
CA ILE A 260 7.57 -24.14 10.84
C ILE A 260 8.21 -22.81 10.46
N ILE A 261 8.94 -22.80 9.34
CA ILE A 261 9.44 -21.57 8.69
C ILE A 261 8.38 -21.14 7.69
N THR A 262 7.90 -19.90 7.81
CA THR A 262 6.80 -19.34 7.00
C THR A 262 7.29 -18.43 5.88
N HIS A 263 8.45 -17.79 6.04
CA HIS A 263 9.07 -16.96 5.01
C HIS A 263 10.61 -16.95 5.14
N GLY A 264 11.27 -16.67 4.01
CA GLY A 264 12.71 -16.52 3.90
C GLY A 264 13.19 -16.61 2.45
N PRO A 265 14.49 -16.41 2.18
CA PRO A 265 15.06 -16.48 0.83
C PRO A 265 14.85 -17.85 0.19
N SER A 266 14.47 -17.87 -1.09
CA SER A 266 14.25 -19.11 -1.85
C SER A 266 15.12 -19.15 -3.11
N GLY A 267 16.19 -19.94 -3.06
CA GLY A 267 17.19 -20.02 -4.13
C GLY A 267 18.33 -19.01 -3.96
N PRO A 268 18.91 -18.49 -5.07
CA PRO A 268 19.91 -17.42 -5.02
C PRO A 268 19.32 -16.09 -4.55
N THR A 269 20.03 -15.39 -3.69
CA THR A 269 19.80 -14.00 -3.27
C THR A 269 21.14 -13.28 -3.22
N CYS A 270 21.16 -11.96 -3.41
CA CYS A 270 22.33 -11.13 -3.15
C CYS A 270 22.34 -10.49 -1.75
N GLU A 271 21.28 -10.67 -0.97
CA GLU A 271 21.18 -10.29 0.43
C GLU A 271 22.05 -11.20 1.32
N ASN A 272 22.96 -10.61 2.10
CA ASN A 272 23.78 -11.32 3.09
C ASN A 272 23.27 -11.21 4.53
N ARG A 273 22.15 -10.55 4.75
CA ARG A 273 21.44 -10.45 6.04
C ARG A 273 19.98 -10.92 5.92
N PRO A 274 19.69 -12.08 5.28
CA PRO A 274 18.33 -12.49 5.00
C PRO A 274 17.44 -12.52 6.24
N VAL A 275 16.18 -12.16 6.05
CA VAL A 275 15.13 -12.29 7.06
C VAL A 275 14.50 -13.67 6.92
N CYS A 276 14.30 -14.36 8.05
CA CYS A 276 13.54 -15.59 8.14
C CYS A 276 12.42 -15.43 9.17
N ASP A 277 11.19 -15.73 8.75
CA ASP A 277 10.01 -15.77 9.62
C ASP A 277 9.62 -17.21 9.91
N TYR A 278 9.21 -17.47 11.14
CA TYR A 278 8.83 -18.78 11.63
C TYR A 278 7.80 -18.67 12.74
N VAL A 279 6.91 -19.67 12.83
CA VAL A 279 5.90 -19.75 13.89
C VAL A 279 5.98 -21.09 14.61
N GLY A 280 6.00 -21.02 15.93
CA GLY A 280 5.88 -22.16 16.82
C GLY A 280 4.48 -22.30 17.40
N SER A 281 4.10 -23.53 17.71
CA SER A 281 2.89 -23.82 18.48
C SER A 281 3.11 -25.01 19.38
N ASP A 282 2.58 -24.92 20.59
CA ASP A 282 2.67 -25.94 21.61
C ASP A 282 1.28 -26.56 21.82
N PRO A 283 1.11 -27.90 21.70
CA PRO A 283 -0.23 -28.50 21.70
C PRO A 283 -0.85 -28.58 23.09
N ASP A 284 -0.09 -28.51 24.19
CA ASP A 284 -0.63 -28.50 25.55
C ASP A 284 -0.16 -27.32 26.45
N GLY A 285 0.46 -26.30 25.83
CA GLY A 285 0.92 -25.09 26.50
C GLY A 285 1.27 -23.95 25.53
N SER A 286 2.39 -23.27 25.80
CA SER A 286 2.84 -22.07 25.10
C SER A 286 4.34 -22.05 24.85
N ILE A 287 4.75 -21.41 23.75
CA ILE A 287 6.14 -21.27 23.37
C ILE A 287 6.85 -20.26 24.28
N ALA A 288 7.88 -20.71 25.01
CA ALA A 288 8.74 -19.84 25.80
C ALA A 288 9.75 -19.07 24.93
N GLY A 289 10.13 -19.65 23.79
CA GLY A 289 11.02 -19.03 22.81
C GLY A 289 11.53 -20.04 21.79
N TYR A 290 12.55 -19.62 21.05
CA TYR A 290 13.13 -20.35 19.92
C TYR A 290 14.66 -20.36 20.02
N TYR A 291 15.26 -21.47 19.63
CA TYR A 291 16.67 -21.54 19.26
C TYR A 291 16.79 -21.40 17.74
N VAL A 292 17.55 -20.41 17.27
CA VAL A 292 17.87 -20.18 15.85
C VAL A 292 19.37 -20.35 15.58
N ALA A 293 19.73 -20.63 14.33
CA ALA A 293 21.11 -20.58 13.81
C ALA A 293 21.15 -20.56 12.27
N ILE A 294 22.29 -20.17 11.72
CA ILE A 294 22.70 -20.47 10.33
C ILE A 294 23.79 -21.54 10.37
N ASP A 295 23.72 -22.51 9.47
CA ASP A 295 24.67 -23.62 9.22
C ASP A 295 25.02 -24.54 10.41
N MET A 296 24.37 -24.34 11.55
CA MET A 296 24.60 -25.11 12.77
C MET A 296 23.30 -25.77 13.25
N ASN A 297 23.32 -27.10 13.29
CA ASN A 297 22.22 -27.95 13.73
C ASN A 297 22.75 -28.90 14.83
N PRO A 298 22.18 -28.89 16.06
CA PRO A 298 21.03 -28.11 16.49
C PRO A 298 21.32 -26.59 16.58
N PRO A 299 20.30 -25.74 16.37
CA PRO A 299 20.40 -24.30 16.62
C PRO A 299 20.56 -24.00 18.12
N PHE A 300 21.10 -22.82 18.46
CA PHE A 300 21.52 -22.51 19.83
C PHE A 300 21.37 -21.04 20.25
N ILE A 301 21.03 -20.11 19.34
CA ILE A 301 20.83 -18.70 19.69
C ILE A 301 19.39 -18.53 20.17
N TRP A 302 19.21 -18.21 21.46
CA TRP A 302 17.87 -18.04 22.04
C TRP A 302 17.24 -16.69 21.68
N VAL A 303 16.00 -16.72 21.20
CA VAL A 303 15.18 -15.55 20.87
C VAL A 303 13.71 -15.77 21.24
N THR A 304 12.97 -14.70 21.52
CA THR A 304 11.51 -14.74 21.78
C THR A 304 10.67 -14.17 20.64
N ILE A 305 11.32 -13.71 19.56
CA ILE A 305 10.68 -13.16 18.36
C ILE A 305 10.51 -14.25 17.27
N THR A 306 9.53 -14.06 16.40
CA THR A 306 9.17 -14.94 15.27
C THR A 306 9.84 -14.57 13.94
N THR A 307 10.61 -13.49 13.92
CA THR A 307 11.28 -12.91 12.74
C THR A 307 12.73 -12.66 13.11
N VAL A 308 13.68 -13.19 12.34
CA VAL A 308 15.12 -12.97 12.54
C VAL A 308 15.80 -12.59 11.24
N THR A 309 16.35 -11.38 11.20
CA THR A 309 17.41 -10.97 10.28
C THR A 309 18.73 -11.61 10.70
N THR A 310 19.47 -12.26 9.80
CA THR A 310 20.77 -12.83 10.17
C THR A 310 21.83 -11.75 10.43
N SER A 311 22.92 -12.16 11.08
CA SER A 311 24.21 -11.48 10.88
C SER A 311 24.64 -11.58 9.42
N GLU A 312 25.57 -10.74 8.99
CA GLU A 312 26.20 -10.86 7.66
C GLU A 312 26.82 -12.25 7.48
N ILE A 313 26.40 -12.92 6.41
CA ILE A 313 26.91 -14.22 5.96
C ILE A 313 27.65 -14.07 4.60
N THR A 314 28.45 -15.06 4.26
CA THR A 314 29.31 -15.03 3.06
C THR A 314 28.55 -15.36 1.78
N ASP A 315 29.16 -15.12 0.62
CA ASP A 315 28.75 -15.79 -0.63
C ASP A 315 28.86 -17.32 -0.46
N GLY A 316 27.80 -18.06 -0.78
CA GLY A 316 27.75 -19.52 -0.58
C GLY A 316 26.34 -20.05 -0.36
N THR A 317 26.20 -21.38 -0.26
CA THR A 317 24.94 -22.03 0.14
C THR A 317 24.86 -22.12 1.66
N HIS A 318 23.80 -21.58 2.22
CA HIS A 318 23.54 -21.46 3.65
C HIS A 318 22.22 -22.14 4.02
N THR A 319 22.10 -22.61 5.27
CA THR A 319 20.86 -23.19 5.81
C THR A 319 20.50 -22.57 7.15
N PHE A 320 19.33 -21.93 7.22
CA PHE A 320 18.71 -21.51 8.47
C PHE A 320 18.09 -22.70 9.19
N TYR A 321 18.26 -22.75 10.51
CA TYR A 321 17.70 -23.77 11.40
C TYR A 321 16.94 -23.09 12.55
N VAL A 322 15.74 -23.59 12.86
CA VAL A 322 14.94 -23.15 14.02
C VAL A 322 14.33 -24.33 14.78
N MET A 323 14.28 -24.20 16.10
CA MET A 323 13.70 -25.16 17.04
C MET A 323 12.98 -24.38 18.14
N ALA A 324 11.69 -24.66 18.39
CA ALA A 324 10.95 -24.00 19.46
C ALA A 324 11.08 -24.76 20.78
N GLN A 325 10.92 -24.05 21.90
CA GLN A 325 10.85 -24.60 23.26
C GLN A 325 9.57 -24.14 23.96
N ASP A 326 8.89 -25.06 24.64
CA ASP A 326 7.67 -24.78 25.40
C ASP A 326 7.96 -24.16 26.79
N ASN A 327 6.90 -23.79 27.50
CA ASN A 327 6.96 -23.19 28.84
C ASN A 327 7.25 -24.19 30.00
N GLU A 328 7.59 -25.44 29.71
CA GLU A 328 8.08 -26.44 30.68
C GLU A 328 9.45 -27.04 30.34
N GLY A 329 10.00 -26.67 29.17
CA GLY A 329 11.37 -26.94 28.74
C GLY A 329 11.53 -28.01 27.65
N ALA A 330 10.47 -28.58 27.07
CA ALA A 330 10.64 -29.53 25.96
C ALA A 330 10.78 -28.80 24.61
N ASN A 331 11.51 -29.43 23.68
CA ASN A 331 11.91 -28.83 22.40
C ASN A 331 11.21 -29.53 21.23
N SER A 332 10.93 -28.76 20.16
CA SER A 332 10.42 -29.27 18.90
C SER A 332 11.47 -30.09 18.13
N SER A 333 11.05 -30.72 17.02
CA SER A 333 11.99 -31.04 15.94
C SER A 333 12.54 -29.75 15.32
N VAL A 334 13.77 -29.81 14.80
CA VAL A 334 14.39 -28.69 14.08
C VAL A 334 13.79 -28.56 12.67
N ALA A 335 13.29 -27.38 12.33
CA ALA A 335 12.92 -27.00 10.96
C ALA A 335 14.10 -26.30 10.26
N SER A 336 14.15 -26.35 8.92
CA SER A 336 15.28 -25.80 8.16
C SER A 336 14.91 -25.25 6.77
N LEU A 337 15.57 -24.17 6.36
CA LEU A 337 15.45 -23.54 5.03
C LEU A 337 16.84 -23.34 4.41
N THR A 338 17.07 -23.85 3.19
CA THR A 338 18.36 -23.74 2.47
C THR A 338 18.25 -22.77 1.29
N PHE A 339 19.24 -21.88 1.16
CA PHE A 339 19.32 -20.82 0.14
C PHE A 339 20.79 -20.56 -0.26
N THR A 340 21.04 -19.65 -1.20
CA THR A 340 22.40 -19.29 -1.65
C THR A 340 22.57 -17.78 -1.69
N VAL A 341 23.64 -17.25 -1.10
CA VAL A 341 23.99 -15.82 -1.10
C VAL A 341 25.03 -15.54 -2.20
N SER A 342 24.89 -14.41 -2.91
CA SER A 342 25.97 -13.83 -3.73
C SER A 342 25.95 -12.30 -3.78
N THR A 343 26.78 -11.65 -2.96
CA THR A 343 26.75 -10.22 -2.57
C THR A 343 27.18 -9.20 -3.63
N GLY A 344 27.09 -9.52 -4.91
CA GLY A 344 27.30 -8.54 -5.97
C GLY A 344 28.76 -8.09 -6.16
N ALA A 345 29.74 -8.91 -5.77
CA ALA A 345 31.05 -8.86 -6.40
C ALA A 345 30.84 -9.12 -7.91
N VAL A 346 30.84 -8.04 -8.72
CA VAL A 346 30.40 -8.04 -10.13
C VAL A 346 31.00 -9.22 -10.89
N GLN A 347 30.16 -10.21 -11.21
CA GLN A 347 30.63 -11.50 -11.74
C GLN A 347 31.21 -11.32 -13.15
N ASP A 348 30.53 -10.53 -13.98
CA ASP A 348 30.96 -10.17 -15.33
C ASP A 348 30.42 -8.78 -15.74
N THR A 349 30.92 -8.23 -16.86
CA THR A 349 30.50 -6.91 -17.37
C THR A 349 30.31 -6.93 -18.89
N ILE A 350 29.13 -6.49 -19.33
CA ILE A 350 28.84 -6.17 -20.73
C ILE A 350 29.12 -4.69 -20.98
N TYR A 351 29.83 -4.37 -22.06
CA TYR A 351 30.15 -3.02 -22.50
C TYR A 351 29.21 -2.57 -23.62
N VAL A 352 28.68 -1.35 -23.51
CA VAL A 352 27.80 -0.72 -24.51
C VAL A 352 28.40 0.60 -24.99
N ASP A 353 28.51 0.78 -26.31
CA ASP A 353 29.00 2.02 -26.91
C ASP A 353 28.20 2.38 -28.18
N GLY A 354 27.44 3.48 -28.10
CA GLY A 354 26.59 3.93 -29.22
C GLY A 354 27.36 4.41 -30.46
N THR A 355 28.65 4.73 -30.32
CA THR A 355 29.50 5.26 -31.40
C THR A 355 30.21 4.15 -32.16
N ILE A 356 30.93 3.28 -31.45
CA ILE A 356 31.78 2.23 -32.05
C ILE A 356 31.20 0.81 -31.95
N GLY A 357 30.18 0.59 -31.12
CA GLY A 357 29.62 -0.75 -30.89
C GLY A 357 28.79 -1.28 -32.06
N ASP A 358 28.66 -2.61 -32.10
CA ASP A 358 27.78 -3.37 -33.01
C ASP A 358 27.01 -4.43 -32.22
N ASN A 359 25.71 -4.56 -32.47
CA ASN A 359 24.85 -5.52 -31.77
C ASN A 359 25.13 -7.00 -32.14
N SER A 360 25.94 -7.26 -33.18
CA SER A 360 26.48 -8.59 -33.46
C SER A 360 27.63 -9.02 -32.55
N ASN A 361 28.21 -8.11 -31.76
CA ASN A 361 29.32 -8.41 -30.87
C ASN A 361 28.88 -9.17 -29.60
N ASP A 362 29.87 -9.68 -28.84
CA ASP A 362 29.67 -10.38 -27.57
C ASP A 362 29.50 -9.44 -26.36
N GLY A 363 29.89 -8.17 -26.47
CA GLY A 363 29.84 -7.20 -25.38
C GLY A 363 30.90 -7.38 -24.30
N LEU A 364 31.80 -8.35 -24.39
CA LEU A 364 32.73 -8.72 -23.30
C LEU A 364 33.94 -7.78 -23.13
N SER A 365 34.11 -6.82 -24.03
CA SER A 365 35.19 -5.82 -23.98
C SER A 365 34.79 -4.52 -24.69
N LEU A 366 35.47 -3.40 -24.41
CA LEU A 366 35.23 -2.15 -25.14
C LEU A 366 35.41 -2.28 -26.67
N PRO A 367 36.44 -2.96 -27.21
CA PRO A 367 36.54 -3.24 -28.65
C PRO A 367 35.44 -4.15 -29.22
N THR A 368 34.76 -4.93 -28.37
CA THR A 368 33.61 -5.78 -28.73
C THR A 368 32.30 -5.29 -28.11
N ALA A 369 32.20 -3.99 -27.80
CA ALA A 369 31.00 -3.42 -27.19
C ALA A 369 29.78 -3.57 -28.12
N VAL A 370 28.60 -3.75 -27.53
CA VAL A 370 27.33 -3.71 -28.27
C VAL A 370 26.83 -2.27 -28.43
N LYS A 371 25.97 -2.02 -29.43
CA LYS A 371 25.61 -0.65 -29.81
C LYS A 371 24.48 -0.04 -28.98
N THR A 372 23.52 -0.86 -28.58
CA THR A 372 22.26 -0.40 -27.95
C THR A 372 22.10 -0.97 -26.55
N ILE A 373 21.55 -0.18 -25.62
CA ILE A 373 21.49 -0.53 -24.20
C ILE A 373 20.71 -1.83 -23.97
N GLN A 374 19.57 -2.03 -24.64
CA GLN A 374 18.79 -3.27 -24.51
C GLN A 374 19.62 -4.51 -24.88
N ARG A 375 20.46 -4.44 -25.92
CA ARG A 375 21.33 -5.54 -26.32
C ARG A 375 22.34 -5.92 -25.22
N GLY A 376 22.72 -4.96 -24.38
CA GLY A 376 23.53 -5.20 -23.19
C GLY A 376 22.75 -5.91 -22.08
N LEU A 377 21.52 -5.47 -21.82
CA LEU A 377 20.59 -6.10 -20.86
C LEU A 377 20.24 -7.55 -21.29
N ASP A 378 20.03 -7.78 -22.59
CA ASP A 378 19.76 -9.11 -23.16
C ASP A 378 20.90 -10.10 -22.88
N LEU A 379 22.16 -9.65 -23.06
CA LEU A 379 23.38 -10.44 -22.94
C LEU A 379 23.81 -10.70 -21.49
N ALA A 380 23.48 -9.80 -20.56
CA ALA A 380 23.80 -9.97 -19.16
C ALA A 380 23.07 -11.17 -18.53
N GLY A 381 23.72 -11.82 -17.56
CA GLY A 381 23.15 -12.91 -16.77
C GLY A 381 22.03 -12.46 -15.82
N PRO A 382 21.38 -13.40 -15.11
CA PRO A 382 20.18 -13.12 -14.33
C PRO A 382 20.43 -12.29 -13.06
N SER A 383 21.60 -12.37 -12.44
CA SER A 383 21.96 -11.56 -11.27
C SER A 383 23.47 -11.36 -11.15
N GLY A 384 23.91 -10.26 -10.52
CA GLY A 384 25.32 -9.95 -10.28
C GLY A 384 26.11 -9.44 -11.49
N TRP A 385 25.41 -9.12 -12.59
CA TRP A 385 26.01 -8.60 -13.84
C TRP A 385 25.93 -7.07 -13.91
N ARG A 386 26.92 -6.46 -14.57
CA ARG A 386 26.93 -5.03 -14.89
C ARG A 386 26.84 -4.78 -16.38
N VAL A 387 25.99 -3.84 -16.80
CA VAL A 387 25.99 -3.28 -18.16
C VAL A 387 26.61 -1.88 -18.08
N LEU A 388 27.85 -1.74 -18.54
CA LEU A 388 28.64 -0.51 -18.46
C LEU A 388 28.57 0.25 -19.77
N VAL A 389 28.02 1.47 -19.74
CA VAL A 389 27.66 2.26 -20.92
C VAL A 389 28.62 3.45 -21.10
N SER A 390 29.25 3.54 -22.28
CA SER A 390 30.08 4.67 -22.70
C SER A 390 29.29 5.98 -22.80
N ALA A 391 29.99 7.11 -22.63
CA ALA A 391 29.47 8.45 -22.90
C ALA A 391 28.86 8.55 -24.31
N GLY A 392 27.66 9.12 -24.41
CA GLY A 392 26.90 9.22 -25.66
C GLY A 392 25.43 9.58 -25.43
N THR A 393 24.73 9.87 -26.53
CA THR A 393 23.27 10.06 -26.55
C THR A 393 22.63 8.87 -27.27
N TYR A 394 21.96 8.02 -26.50
CA TYR A 394 21.33 6.78 -26.93
C TYR A 394 19.89 7.08 -27.37
N LYS A 395 19.56 6.66 -28.60
CA LYS A 395 18.39 7.07 -29.39
C LYS A 395 17.84 5.92 -30.23
N GLY A 396 16.62 6.03 -30.71
CA GLY A 396 15.96 5.01 -31.53
C GLY A 396 15.71 3.66 -30.84
N SER A 397 15.46 2.63 -31.64
CA SER A 397 15.12 1.28 -31.16
C SER A 397 16.27 0.62 -30.38
N GLY A 398 15.94 -0.09 -29.31
CA GLY A 398 16.92 -0.74 -28.40
C GLY A 398 17.59 0.20 -27.40
N ASN A 399 17.24 1.49 -27.40
CA ASN A 399 17.77 2.52 -26.51
C ASN A 399 16.66 3.27 -25.72
N LYS A 400 15.41 2.83 -25.87
CA LYS A 400 14.23 3.34 -25.15
C LYS A 400 13.24 2.19 -24.96
N ASP A 401 12.25 2.40 -24.10
CA ASP A 401 11.32 1.38 -23.63
C ASP A 401 12.09 0.12 -23.13
N LEU A 402 13.20 0.35 -22.41
CA LEU A 402 14.14 -0.67 -21.94
C LEU A 402 13.53 -1.55 -20.85
N ASP A 403 13.78 -2.85 -20.92
CA ASP A 403 13.28 -3.89 -20.02
C ASP A 403 14.47 -4.73 -19.51
N PHE A 404 14.53 -4.94 -18.19
CA PHE A 404 15.57 -5.76 -17.57
C PHE A 404 15.20 -7.25 -17.62
N GLY A 405 13.92 -7.60 -17.84
CA GLY A 405 13.43 -8.96 -17.93
C GLY A 405 13.46 -9.71 -16.60
N GLY A 406 13.29 -9.01 -15.48
CA GLY A 406 13.36 -9.57 -14.12
C GLY A 406 14.77 -9.89 -13.64
N LYS A 407 15.80 -9.34 -14.29
CA LYS A 407 17.21 -9.60 -13.97
C LYS A 407 17.79 -8.54 -13.03
N GLU A 408 18.56 -8.99 -12.04
CA GLU A 408 19.30 -8.13 -11.09
C GLU A 408 20.60 -7.62 -11.75
N ILE A 409 20.42 -6.70 -12.70
CA ILE A 409 21.49 -6.06 -13.46
C ILE A 409 21.79 -4.69 -12.88
N HIS A 410 23.07 -4.36 -12.76
CA HIS A 410 23.52 -2.97 -12.59
C HIS A 410 23.78 -2.33 -13.96
N LEU A 411 22.81 -1.58 -14.47
CA LEU A 411 22.95 -0.71 -15.64
C LEU A 411 23.65 0.59 -15.21
N LYS A 412 24.93 0.75 -15.57
CA LYS A 412 25.80 1.84 -15.09
C LYS A 412 26.35 2.69 -16.22
N SER A 413 26.26 4.00 -16.07
CA SER A 413 27.02 4.97 -16.87
C SER A 413 28.49 4.99 -16.48
N ASN A 414 29.39 4.93 -17.47
CA ASN A 414 30.83 5.05 -17.28
C ASN A 414 31.30 6.52 -17.09
N GLY A 415 30.41 7.50 -17.23
CA GLY A 415 30.74 8.94 -17.15
C GLY A 415 29.80 9.80 -16.31
N GLY A 416 28.78 9.21 -15.69
CA GLY A 416 27.71 9.94 -14.99
C GLY A 416 26.67 10.59 -15.91
N ALA A 417 25.63 11.17 -15.30
CA ALA A 417 24.42 11.60 -16.02
C ALA A 417 24.68 12.71 -17.05
N ALA A 418 25.70 13.55 -16.81
CA ALA A 418 26.06 14.67 -17.68
C ALA A 418 26.53 14.26 -19.09
N VAL A 419 26.92 12.99 -19.31
CA VAL A 419 27.45 12.52 -20.60
C VAL A 419 26.82 11.22 -21.13
N CYS A 420 26.07 10.48 -20.31
CA CYS A 420 25.26 9.34 -20.76
C CYS A 420 23.78 9.70 -20.74
N ILE A 421 23.21 9.89 -21.92
CA ILE A 421 21.85 10.39 -22.12
C ILE A 421 21.02 9.33 -22.83
N ILE A 422 19.90 8.92 -22.23
CA ILE A 422 18.81 8.20 -22.86
C ILE A 422 17.79 9.24 -23.33
N ASP A 423 17.64 9.38 -24.65
CA ASP A 423 16.82 10.42 -25.28
C ASP A 423 15.68 9.75 -26.05
N CYS A 424 14.46 9.82 -25.51
CA CYS A 424 13.27 9.14 -26.05
C CYS A 424 12.66 9.84 -27.28
N GLU A 425 13.24 10.98 -27.69
CA GLU A 425 12.92 11.69 -28.94
C GLU A 425 11.45 12.14 -29.07
N GLY A 426 10.76 12.36 -27.94
CA GLY A 426 9.36 12.77 -27.89
C GLY A 426 8.37 11.61 -28.10
N SER A 427 8.76 10.37 -27.80
CA SER A 427 7.91 9.18 -28.01
C SER A 427 8.28 8.03 -27.07
N GLY A 428 7.32 7.51 -26.30
CA GLY A 428 7.56 6.39 -25.39
C GLY A 428 8.31 6.83 -24.13
N ARG A 429 8.84 5.86 -23.37
CA ARG A 429 9.59 6.10 -22.13
C ARG A 429 11.03 5.56 -22.24
N ALA A 430 11.88 5.81 -21.24
CA ALA A 430 13.24 5.29 -21.23
C ALA A 430 13.30 3.85 -20.71
N LEU A 431 12.65 3.56 -19.57
CA LEU A 431 12.62 2.23 -18.95
C LEU A 431 11.21 1.82 -18.51
N TYR A 432 10.97 0.52 -18.44
CA TYR A 432 9.73 -0.10 -17.95
C TYR A 432 10.10 -1.28 -17.04
N PHE A 433 9.92 -1.11 -15.74
CA PHE A 433 10.11 -2.16 -14.74
C PHE A 433 8.75 -2.80 -14.42
N SER A 434 8.67 -4.12 -14.58
CA SER A 434 7.41 -4.88 -14.48
C SER A 434 7.56 -6.39 -14.40
N SER A 435 8.78 -6.89 -14.51
CA SER A 435 9.10 -8.27 -14.85
C SER A 435 9.66 -9.05 -13.64
N GLY A 436 9.51 -8.48 -12.44
CA GLY A 436 10.03 -9.00 -11.17
C GLY A 436 11.24 -8.25 -10.62
N GLU A 437 11.56 -7.05 -11.12
CA GLU A 437 12.74 -6.30 -10.71
C GLU A 437 12.77 -5.89 -9.22
N THR A 438 13.79 -6.39 -8.52
CA THR A 438 14.16 -6.10 -7.13
C THR A 438 15.02 -4.82 -7.03
N GLU A 439 15.37 -4.40 -5.81
CA GLU A 439 16.27 -3.26 -5.56
C GLU A 439 17.68 -3.43 -6.18
N TYR A 440 18.07 -4.66 -6.49
CA TYR A 440 19.32 -5.02 -7.15
C TYR A 440 19.27 -4.86 -8.68
N SER A 441 18.09 -4.54 -9.23
CA SER A 441 17.94 -3.97 -10.57
C SER A 441 18.27 -2.48 -10.51
N ILE A 442 19.54 -2.13 -10.74
CA ILE A 442 20.09 -0.79 -10.48
C ILE A 442 20.25 -0.01 -11.79
N LEU A 443 19.71 1.21 -11.82
CA LEU A 443 19.99 2.25 -12.81
C LEU A 443 20.88 3.33 -12.19
N GLU A 444 22.16 3.41 -12.58
CA GLU A 444 23.10 4.42 -12.06
C GLU A 444 23.64 5.38 -13.14
N GLY A 445 23.43 6.68 -12.92
CA GLY A 445 24.21 7.74 -13.57
C GLY A 445 23.79 8.12 -14.98
N PHE A 446 22.49 8.09 -15.32
CA PHE A 446 21.98 8.47 -16.64
C PHE A 446 21.15 9.76 -16.60
N THR A 447 21.18 10.53 -17.69
CA THR A 447 20.10 11.47 -18.00
C THR A 447 19.02 10.76 -18.80
N VAL A 448 17.78 10.73 -18.31
CA VAL A 448 16.57 10.25 -18.99
C VAL A 448 15.75 11.46 -19.42
N ARG A 449 15.48 11.59 -20.73
CA ARG A 449 14.80 12.78 -21.25
C ARG A 449 13.90 12.57 -22.46
N ASN A 450 13.07 13.57 -22.69
CA ASN A 450 12.15 13.67 -23.83
C ASN A 450 11.19 12.48 -23.94
N GLY A 451 10.93 11.79 -22.83
CA GLY A 451 9.87 10.80 -22.72
C GLY A 451 8.51 11.47 -22.94
N TYR A 452 7.62 10.81 -23.68
CA TYR A 452 6.28 11.32 -23.99
C TYR A 452 5.30 10.15 -24.12
N VAL A 453 4.41 10.00 -23.13
CA VAL A 453 3.46 8.89 -23.06
C VAL A 453 2.04 9.40 -22.81
N THR A 454 1.08 8.89 -23.58
CA THR A 454 -0.31 9.39 -23.62
C THR A 454 -1.36 8.36 -23.16
N SER A 455 -0.95 7.31 -22.46
CA SER A 455 -1.81 6.22 -22.01
C SER A 455 -2.01 6.25 -20.49
N PHE A 456 -2.99 5.51 -19.97
CA PHE A 456 -3.27 5.52 -18.53
C PHE A 456 -2.14 4.90 -17.69
N ASN A 457 -1.35 3.97 -18.24
CA ASN A 457 -0.20 3.34 -17.58
C ASN A 457 1.10 4.06 -17.98
N SER A 458 1.16 5.36 -17.67
CA SER A 458 2.29 6.23 -18.03
C SER A 458 3.04 6.67 -16.79
N GLY A 459 4.34 6.42 -16.78
CA GLY A 459 5.32 7.41 -16.35
C GLY A 459 6.10 7.86 -17.59
N GLY A 460 6.45 9.14 -17.68
CA GLY A 460 7.03 9.72 -18.89
C GLY A 460 8.47 9.27 -19.16
N GLY A 461 9.32 9.30 -18.12
CA GLY A 461 10.69 8.77 -18.17
C GLY A 461 10.78 7.29 -17.82
N ILE A 462 10.20 6.87 -16.69
CA ILE A 462 10.18 5.48 -16.22
C ILE A 462 8.78 5.12 -15.69
N TYR A 463 8.39 3.86 -15.88
CA TYR A 463 7.29 3.23 -15.15
C TYR A 463 7.83 2.07 -14.31
N CYS A 464 7.36 1.94 -13.07
CA CYS A 464 7.53 0.78 -12.20
C CYS A 464 6.15 0.23 -11.85
N GLY A 465 5.94 -1.07 -12.02
CA GLY A 465 4.68 -1.73 -11.65
C GLY A 465 4.89 -3.14 -11.12
N GLY A 466 4.54 -3.39 -9.86
CA GLY A 466 4.88 -4.63 -9.15
C GLY A 466 6.38 -4.82 -8.86
N THR A 467 7.17 -3.75 -8.80
CA THR A 467 8.65 -3.79 -8.80
C THR A 467 9.28 -2.68 -7.96
N SER A 468 10.45 -2.92 -7.36
CA SER A 468 11.13 -1.96 -6.47
C SER A 468 12.60 -1.72 -6.84
N PRO A 469 12.93 -1.27 -8.07
CA PRO A 469 14.32 -1.05 -8.52
C PRO A 469 15.05 0.10 -7.80
N SER A 470 16.38 0.11 -7.88
CA SER A 470 17.21 1.21 -7.39
C SER A 470 17.58 2.20 -8.49
N ILE A 471 17.36 3.49 -8.24
CA ILE A 471 17.58 4.59 -9.19
C ILE A 471 18.54 5.60 -8.53
N LEU A 472 19.77 5.65 -9.04
CA LEU A 472 20.90 6.29 -8.37
C LEU A 472 21.57 7.35 -9.27
N ASN A 473 21.87 8.52 -8.72
CA ASN A 473 22.69 9.56 -9.38
C ASN A 473 22.18 9.99 -10.78
N CYS A 474 20.86 9.87 -11.05
CA CYS A 474 20.25 10.09 -12.36
C CYS A 474 19.62 11.49 -12.51
N THR A 475 19.40 11.92 -13.76
CA THR A 475 18.68 13.16 -14.09
C THR A 475 17.48 12.86 -14.98
N PHE A 476 16.30 13.28 -14.58
CA PHE A 476 15.06 13.21 -15.34
C PHE A 476 14.72 14.60 -15.84
N GLU A 477 14.90 14.88 -17.14
CA GLU A 477 14.63 16.20 -17.72
C GLU A 477 13.57 16.20 -18.83
N ASN A 478 12.63 17.14 -18.76
CA ASN A 478 11.64 17.41 -19.82
C ASN A 478 10.80 16.18 -20.24
N ASN A 479 10.56 15.23 -19.34
CA ASN A 479 9.72 14.06 -19.59
C ASN A 479 8.24 14.38 -19.31
N ILE A 480 7.34 13.83 -20.12
CA ILE A 480 5.94 14.22 -20.18
C ILE A 480 5.01 12.99 -20.15
N SER A 481 4.00 13.06 -19.30
CA SER A 481 2.90 12.10 -19.22
C SER A 481 1.56 12.82 -19.26
N THR A 482 0.59 12.32 -20.03
CA THR A 482 -0.77 12.89 -20.01
C THR A 482 -1.61 12.41 -18.82
N TYR A 483 -1.03 11.66 -17.88
CA TYR A 483 -1.69 11.16 -16.68
C TYR A 483 -0.77 11.31 -15.45
N TYR A 484 0.06 10.32 -15.15
CA TYR A 484 0.82 10.24 -13.89
C TYR A 484 2.33 10.34 -14.15
N GLY A 485 3.10 10.82 -13.17
CA GLY A 485 4.55 10.65 -13.10
C GLY A 485 5.32 11.12 -14.33
N GLY A 486 5.45 12.44 -14.54
CA GLY A 486 6.15 12.97 -15.73
C GLY A 486 7.59 12.43 -15.83
N GLY A 487 8.33 12.39 -14.73
CA GLY A 487 9.60 11.66 -14.61
C GLY A 487 9.39 10.16 -14.38
N ILE A 488 8.81 9.77 -13.23
CA ILE A 488 8.60 8.37 -12.82
C ILE A 488 7.15 8.15 -12.36
N PHE A 489 6.51 7.05 -12.78
CA PHE A 489 5.28 6.55 -12.17
C PHE A 489 5.52 5.21 -11.47
N CYS A 490 5.26 5.15 -10.16
CA CYS A 490 5.24 3.94 -9.34
C CYS A 490 3.79 3.49 -9.12
N ASN A 491 3.51 2.21 -9.37
CA ASN A 491 2.19 1.60 -9.25
C ASN A 491 2.31 0.24 -8.56
N ASP A 492 1.95 0.13 -7.28
CA ASP A 492 2.27 -1.06 -6.46
C ASP A 492 3.77 -1.36 -6.53
N SER A 493 4.59 -0.36 -6.15
CA SER A 493 6.03 -0.32 -6.43
C SER A 493 6.76 0.64 -5.50
N SER A 494 7.83 0.17 -4.84
CA SER A 494 8.56 0.96 -3.83
C SER A 494 10.05 1.09 -4.18
N PRO A 495 10.42 1.68 -5.34
CA PRO A 495 11.80 1.91 -5.71
C PRO A 495 12.56 2.80 -4.71
N SER A 496 13.88 2.59 -4.66
CA SER A 496 14.82 3.47 -3.96
C SER A 496 15.34 4.52 -4.94
N ILE A 497 15.21 5.81 -4.62
CA ILE A 497 15.53 6.93 -5.51
C ILE A 497 16.50 7.85 -4.75
N THR A 498 17.79 7.80 -5.11
CA THR A 498 18.85 8.49 -4.35
C THR A 498 19.70 9.41 -5.24
N ASN A 499 19.99 10.62 -4.75
CA ASN A 499 20.81 11.65 -5.40
C ASN A 499 20.36 11.99 -6.84
N CYS A 500 19.04 11.94 -7.10
CA CYS A 500 18.48 12.17 -8.43
C CYS A 500 17.93 13.59 -8.61
N THR A 501 18.01 14.12 -9.83
CA THR A 501 17.47 15.43 -10.20
C THR A 501 16.27 15.28 -11.13
N PHE A 502 15.13 15.87 -10.79
CA PHE A 502 13.91 15.91 -11.59
C PHE A 502 13.66 17.36 -12.00
N ARG A 503 13.83 17.67 -13.29
CA ARG A 503 13.74 19.04 -13.82
C ARG A 503 12.79 19.18 -15.00
N ASN A 504 11.91 20.18 -14.96
CA ASN A 504 10.97 20.52 -16.06
C ASN A 504 10.03 19.36 -16.49
N ASN A 505 9.81 18.33 -15.67
CA ASN A 505 8.93 17.21 -16.06
C ASN A 505 7.45 17.60 -15.87
N HIS A 506 6.55 17.01 -16.67
CA HIS A 506 5.13 17.36 -16.69
C HIS A 506 4.22 16.12 -16.57
N SER A 507 3.17 16.25 -15.75
CA SER A 507 2.05 15.30 -15.71
C SER A 507 0.71 16.04 -15.74
N SER A 508 -0.28 15.55 -16.49
CA SER A 508 -1.60 16.22 -16.51
C SER A 508 -2.51 15.88 -15.33
N ASP A 509 -2.36 14.73 -14.66
CA ASP A 509 -3.12 14.39 -13.44
C ASP A 509 -2.26 14.42 -12.16
N ARG A 510 -1.20 13.59 -12.05
CA ARG A 510 -0.45 13.38 -10.79
C ARG A 510 1.05 13.46 -10.96
N GLY A 511 1.71 14.33 -10.18
CA GLY A 511 3.16 14.25 -9.96
C GLY A 511 3.99 14.57 -11.19
N GLY A 512 4.35 15.86 -11.38
CA GLY A 512 5.15 16.26 -12.54
C GLY A 512 6.51 15.57 -12.57
N GLY A 513 7.15 15.39 -11.42
CA GLY A 513 8.36 14.58 -11.23
C GLY A 513 8.04 13.10 -10.98
N ILE A 514 7.39 12.78 -9.86
CA ILE A 514 7.08 11.41 -9.42
C ILE A 514 5.60 11.30 -9.02
N SER A 515 4.93 10.22 -9.43
CA SER A 515 3.66 9.79 -8.84
C SER A 515 3.81 8.41 -8.22
N GLY A 516 3.34 8.23 -6.99
CA GLY A 516 3.15 6.91 -6.39
C GLY A 516 1.67 6.67 -6.12
N ASN A 517 1.15 5.58 -6.70
CA ASN A 517 -0.21 5.09 -6.46
C ASN A 517 -0.14 3.68 -5.85
N ASN A 518 -1.17 3.31 -5.08
CA ASN A 518 -1.41 1.94 -4.62
C ASN A 518 -0.22 1.38 -3.81
N ASN A 519 -0.05 1.83 -2.56
CA ASN A 519 0.99 1.40 -1.62
C ASN A 519 2.44 1.54 -2.15
N SER A 520 2.69 2.48 -3.08
CA SER A 520 4.01 2.77 -3.64
C SER A 520 4.87 3.58 -2.66
N ASN A 521 5.28 2.93 -1.58
CA ASN A 521 6.00 3.48 -0.43
C ASN A 521 7.50 3.66 -0.77
N SER A 522 7.78 4.43 -1.83
CA SER A 522 9.13 4.69 -2.35
C SER A 522 10.01 5.44 -1.34
N SER A 523 11.31 5.17 -1.36
CA SER A 523 12.32 5.92 -0.60
C SER A 523 12.98 6.95 -1.50
N ILE A 524 12.98 8.23 -1.11
CA ILE A 524 13.46 9.35 -1.93
C ILE A 524 14.43 10.18 -1.09
N THR A 525 15.73 10.09 -1.38
CA THR A 525 16.79 10.69 -0.55
C THR A 525 17.77 11.54 -1.35
N GLY A 526 18.13 12.72 -0.84
CA GLY A 526 19.13 13.60 -1.46
C GLY A 526 18.73 14.14 -2.83
N CYS A 527 17.43 14.15 -3.15
CA CYS A 527 16.92 14.45 -4.48
C CYS A 527 16.52 15.92 -4.68
N MET A 528 16.56 16.38 -5.93
CA MET A 528 16.27 17.75 -6.33
C MET A 528 15.09 17.78 -7.30
N PHE A 529 14.06 18.57 -6.98
CA PHE A 529 12.86 18.73 -7.80
C PHE A 529 12.72 20.20 -8.21
N GLU A 530 12.94 20.50 -9.50
CA GLU A 530 12.93 21.85 -10.04
C GLU A 530 11.95 22.03 -11.22
N ASN A 531 11.13 23.08 -11.18
CA ASN A 531 10.23 23.48 -12.28
C ASN A 531 9.31 22.35 -12.79
N ASN A 532 9.06 21.29 -12.00
CA ASN A 532 8.15 20.24 -12.40
C ASN A 532 6.71 20.75 -12.29
N THR A 533 5.85 20.29 -13.19
CA THR A 533 4.50 20.85 -13.33
C THR A 533 3.43 19.77 -13.35
N CYS A 534 2.33 20.03 -12.63
CA CYS A 534 1.15 19.18 -12.64
C CYS A 534 -0.13 20.00 -12.74
N THR A 535 -1.05 19.60 -13.64
CA THR A 535 -2.28 20.38 -13.87
C THR A 535 -3.32 20.19 -12.75
N ASN A 536 -3.50 18.97 -12.24
CA ASN A 536 -4.57 18.66 -11.28
C ASN A 536 -4.09 18.56 -9.82
N TYR A 537 -2.88 18.03 -9.58
CA TYR A 537 -2.37 17.71 -8.24
C TYR A 537 -0.92 18.21 -8.04
N GLY A 538 -0.09 17.43 -7.34
CA GLY A 538 1.23 17.83 -6.84
C GLY A 538 2.24 18.11 -7.96
N GLY A 539 2.83 19.32 -7.96
CA GLY A 539 3.69 19.78 -9.06
C GLY A 539 4.96 18.96 -9.29
N ALA A 540 5.62 18.52 -8.22
CA ALA A 540 6.73 17.58 -8.28
C ALA A 540 6.32 16.15 -7.87
N ILE A 541 5.75 15.97 -6.67
CA ILE A 541 5.39 14.64 -6.14
C ILE A 541 3.89 14.54 -5.89
N CYS A 542 3.30 13.39 -6.22
CA CYS A 542 1.96 13.01 -5.76
C CYS A 542 2.00 11.65 -5.07
N CYS A 543 1.74 11.65 -3.75
CA CYS A 543 1.51 10.46 -2.95
C CYS A 543 0.00 10.19 -2.93
N TYR A 544 -0.45 9.08 -3.52
CA TYR A 544 -1.87 8.73 -3.62
C TYR A 544 -2.10 7.33 -3.03
N GLY A 545 -2.50 7.26 -1.76
CA GLY A 545 -2.53 5.99 -1.01
C GLY A 545 -1.16 5.32 -1.04
N SER A 546 -0.12 6.04 -0.64
CA SER A 546 1.29 5.63 -0.77
C SER A 546 2.14 6.44 0.22
N ASP A 547 2.76 5.76 1.18
CA ASP A 547 3.40 6.37 2.34
C ASP A 547 4.91 6.43 2.10
N MET A 548 5.30 7.34 1.20
CA MET A 548 6.69 7.55 0.82
C MET A 548 7.54 8.07 1.98
N SER A 549 8.82 7.68 1.99
CA SER A 549 9.85 8.30 2.83
C SER A 549 10.66 9.28 1.99
N ILE A 550 10.70 10.56 2.39
CA ILE A 550 11.32 11.65 1.64
C ILE A 550 12.28 12.38 2.58
N SER A 551 13.59 12.27 2.35
CA SER A 551 14.61 12.89 3.21
C SER A 551 15.62 13.73 2.42
N ASN A 552 16.14 14.80 3.04
CA ASN A 552 17.27 15.58 2.50
C ASN A 552 17.02 16.12 1.07
N CYS A 553 15.75 16.40 0.72
CA CYS A 553 15.35 16.78 -0.63
C CYS A 553 15.07 18.29 -0.76
N THR A 554 15.29 18.85 -1.95
CA THR A 554 14.98 20.27 -2.25
C THR A 554 14.00 20.41 -3.41
N PHE A 555 12.89 21.09 -3.15
CA PHE A 555 11.79 21.35 -4.08
C PHE A 555 11.75 22.84 -4.41
N ARG A 556 12.16 23.24 -5.61
CA ARG A 556 12.12 24.64 -6.07
C ARG A 556 11.21 24.88 -7.27
N ASN A 557 10.50 26.00 -7.26
CA ASN A 557 9.76 26.54 -8.42
C ASN A 557 8.75 25.57 -9.06
N ASN A 558 8.34 24.50 -8.36
CA ASN A 558 7.39 23.53 -8.90
C ASN A 558 5.99 24.14 -8.88
N THR A 559 5.15 23.72 -9.82
CA THR A 559 3.78 24.25 -9.98
C THR A 559 2.76 23.12 -10.02
N GLY A 560 1.84 23.13 -9.06
CA GLY A 560 0.71 22.21 -8.97
C GLY A 560 -0.61 22.97 -8.90
N SER A 561 -1.73 22.25 -8.86
CA SER A 561 -3.01 22.85 -8.44
C SER A 561 -3.18 22.70 -6.94
N ASP A 562 -3.13 21.48 -6.41
CA ASP A 562 -3.08 21.21 -4.97
C ASP A 562 -1.72 20.64 -4.60
N GLY A 563 -0.88 21.43 -3.93
CA GLY A 563 0.52 21.09 -3.62
C GLY A 563 1.48 21.56 -4.71
N GLY A 564 2.06 22.75 -4.58
CA GLY A 564 2.94 23.30 -5.61
C GLY A 564 4.20 22.47 -5.81
N ALA A 565 4.79 21.98 -4.72
CA ALA A 565 5.75 20.89 -4.75
C ALA A 565 5.07 19.53 -4.63
N MET A 566 4.21 19.31 -3.62
CA MET A 566 3.76 17.95 -3.30
C MET A 566 2.31 17.87 -2.82
N ARG A 567 1.60 16.83 -3.30
CA ARG A 567 0.30 16.41 -2.75
C ARG A 567 0.45 15.12 -1.96
N CYS A 568 -0.13 15.09 -0.77
CA CYS A 568 -0.37 13.87 0.00
C CYS A 568 -1.88 13.63 0.00
N TYR A 569 -2.35 12.48 -0.50
CA TYR A 569 -3.77 12.13 -0.60
C TYR A 569 -4.00 10.68 -0.19
N GLY A 570 -4.72 10.45 0.90
CA GLY A 570 -4.97 9.09 1.41
C GLY A 570 -3.71 8.46 2.03
N SER A 571 -2.75 9.27 2.48
CA SER A 571 -1.36 8.86 2.68
C SER A 571 -0.69 9.56 3.87
N ASN A 572 0.22 8.86 4.54
CA ASN A 572 0.97 9.29 5.72
C ASN A 572 2.49 9.34 5.45
N PRO A 573 2.98 10.07 4.42
CA PRO A 573 4.41 10.10 4.10
C PRO A 573 5.23 10.73 5.22
N SER A 574 6.47 10.24 5.37
CA SER A 574 7.48 10.81 6.25
C SER A 574 8.37 11.76 5.44
N ILE A 575 8.52 13.00 5.90
CA ILE A 575 9.16 14.09 5.17
C ILE A 575 10.16 14.77 6.13
N THR A 576 11.45 14.52 5.97
CA THR A 576 12.50 15.03 6.87
C THR A 576 13.54 15.86 6.16
N ASP A 577 14.03 16.92 6.83
CA ASP A 577 15.23 17.66 6.40
C ASP A 577 15.10 18.24 4.97
N CYS A 578 13.89 18.64 4.58
CA CYS A 578 13.53 19.06 3.22
C CYS A 578 13.28 20.57 3.10
N THR A 579 13.68 21.15 1.96
CA THR A 579 13.44 22.57 1.63
C THR A 579 12.41 22.71 0.50
N PHE A 580 11.30 23.38 0.79
CA PHE A 580 10.26 23.75 -0.16
C PHE A 580 10.35 25.26 -0.45
N GLY A 581 10.99 25.64 -1.56
CA GLY A 581 11.30 27.02 -1.91
C GLY A 581 10.60 27.55 -3.18
N ASN A 582 9.86 28.65 -3.07
CA ASN A 582 9.25 29.38 -4.21
C ASN A 582 8.29 28.54 -5.07
N ASN A 583 7.64 27.51 -4.51
CA ASN A 583 6.67 26.69 -5.23
C ASN A 583 5.28 27.37 -5.27
N TYR A 584 4.48 27.04 -6.29
CA TYR A 584 3.22 27.75 -6.60
C TYR A 584 2.02 26.79 -6.74
N ALA A 585 0.86 27.16 -6.17
CA ALA A 585 -0.35 26.34 -6.22
C ALA A 585 -1.68 27.14 -6.22
N TYR A 586 -2.79 26.44 -6.42
CA TYR A 586 -4.12 26.91 -6.03
C TYR A 586 -4.37 26.65 -4.52
N LYS A 587 -3.91 25.51 -3.98
CA LYS A 587 -3.85 25.22 -2.53
C LYS A 587 -2.48 24.67 -2.14
N GLY A 588 -1.92 25.10 -1.01
CA GLY A 588 -0.67 24.56 -0.46
C GLY A 588 0.51 24.83 -1.39
N GLY A 589 1.05 26.05 -1.38
CA GLY A 589 2.11 26.45 -2.32
C GLY A 589 3.33 25.54 -2.26
N GLY A 590 3.74 25.09 -1.06
CA GLY A 590 4.64 23.96 -0.87
C GLY A 590 3.91 22.62 -0.94
N ILE A 591 3.19 22.26 0.14
CA ILE A 591 2.51 20.96 0.28
C ILE A 591 0.99 21.14 0.45
N SER A 592 0.20 20.25 -0.14
CA SER A 592 -1.20 20.04 0.24
C SER A 592 -1.42 18.62 0.79
N CYS A 593 -1.68 18.52 2.09
CA CYS A 593 -2.09 17.29 2.77
C CYS A 593 -3.62 17.17 2.76
N VAL A 594 -4.13 16.04 2.29
CA VAL A 594 -5.57 15.75 2.19
C VAL A 594 -5.82 14.32 2.65
N THR A 595 -6.74 14.11 3.60
CA THR A 595 -7.11 12.76 4.08
C THR A 595 -5.91 11.87 4.38
N GLY A 596 -5.03 12.28 5.30
CA GLY A 596 -3.83 11.51 5.65
C GLY A 596 -2.90 12.27 6.57
N ASN A 597 -2.23 11.54 7.46
CA ASN A 597 -1.45 12.08 8.57
C ASN A 597 0.04 12.08 8.23
N ALA A 598 0.42 12.95 7.29
CA ALA A 598 1.82 13.18 6.95
C ALA A 598 2.63 13.66 8.18
N SER A 599 3.87 13.19 8.28
CA SER A 599 4.82 13.61 9.31
C SER A 599 5.92 14.46 8.67
N ILE A 600 6.01 15.74 9.07
CA ILE A 600 6.94 16.71 8.53
C ILE A 600 7.89 17.17 9.65
N THR A 601 9.19 16.89 9.52
CA THR A 601 10.20 17.18 10.55
C THR A 601 11.39 17.91 9.95
N ASN A 602 11.96 18.90 10.67
CA ASN A 602 13.16 19.66 10.24
C ASN A 602 13.03 20.33 8.85
N CYS A 603 11.81 20.72 8.43
CA CYS A 603 11.56 21.20 7.06
C CYS A 603 11.39 22.72 6.95
N GLU A 604 11.87 23.28 5.85
CA GLU A 604 11.72 24.68 5.50
C GLU A 604 10.67 24.90 4.40
N PHE A 605 9.74 25.83 4.63
CA PHE A 605 8.76 26.33 3.66
C PHE A 605 9.03 27.81 3.44
N VAL A 606 9.68 28.16 2.32
CA VAL A 606 10.16 29.54 2.07
C VAL A 606 9.63 30.10 0.75
N ASN A 607 9.09 31.32 0.77
CA ASN A 607 8.58 32.05 -0.39
C ASN A 607 7.48 31.33 -1.21
N ASN A 608 6.85 30.26 -0.69
CA ASN A 608 5.83 29.53 -1.45
C ASN A 608 4.54 30.37 -1.53
N THR A 609 3.83 30.22 -2.64
CA THR A 609 2.63 31.02 -2.93
C THR A 609 1.47 30.10 -3.27
N SER A 610 0.28 30.39 -2.73
CA SER A 610 -0.96 29.83 -3.28
C SER A 610 -2.02 30.91 -3.52
N THR A 611 -2.95 30.64 -4.43
CA THR A 611 -4.00 31.60 -4.81
C THR A 611 -5.31 31.41 -4.06
N ASN A 612 -5.35 30.61 -2.98
CA ASN A 612 -6.55 30.43 -2.17
C ASN A 612 -6.25 30.06 -0.71
N PHE A 613 -5.60 28.91 -0.47
CA PHE A 613 -5.44 28.31 0.85
C PHE A 613 -4.01 27.81 1.08
N GLY A 614 -3.37 28.24 2.16
CA GLY A 614 -2.05 27.75 2.58
C GLY A 614 -0.92 28.17 1.64
N GLY A 615 -0.15 29.21 2.00
CA GLY A 615 0.97 29.67 1.16
C GLY A 615 2.13 28.67 1.22
N GLY A 616 2.54 28.27 2.43
CA GLY A 616 3.45 27.16 2.65
C GLY A 616 2.73 25.81 2.57
N VAL A 617 1.73 25.60 3.44
CA VAL A 617 1.04 24.31 3.59
C VAL A 617 -0.48 24.46 3.67
N ASN A 618 -1.20 23.54 3.03
CA ASN A 618 -2.65 23.36 3.18
C ASN A 618 -2.95 21.97 3.76
N CYS A 619 -3.71 21.90 4.85
CA CYS A 619 -4.17 20.67 5.49
C CYS A 619 -5.70 20.61 5.45
N LEU A 620 -6.26 19.54 4.86
CA LEU A 620 -7.69 19.41 4.60
C LEU A 620 -8.21 18.00 4.94
N ASN A 621 -9.20 17.92 5.82
CA ASN A 621 -9.88 16.67 6.20
C ASN A 621 -8.86 15.55 6.58
N ALA A 622 -7.86 15.90 7.40
CA ALA A 622 -6.82 15.00 7.90
C ALA A 622 -6.81 15.06 9.44
N ASP A 623 -6.64 13.94 10.12
CA ASP A 623 -6.91 13.88 11.57
C ASP A 623 -5.89 14.71 12.38
N THR A 624 -4.61 14.34 12.28
CA THR A 624 -3.49 14.85 13.08
C THR A 624 -2.15 14.78 12.32
N PRO A 625 -1.97 15.50 11.20
CA PRO A 625 -0.66 15.64 10.57
C PRO A 625 0.32 16.39 11.49
N ALA A 626 1.61 16.02 11.48
CA ALA A 626 2.61 16.56 12.40
C ALA A 626 3.59 17.50 11.70
N PHE A 627 3.90 18.63 12.35
CA PHE A 627 4.92 19.60 11.94
C PHE A 627 5.85 19.85 13.12
N ILE A 628 7.06 19.32 13.03
CA ILE A 628 8.05 19.34 14.11
C ILE A 628 9.31 20.04 13.60
N ASN A 629 9.88 20.96 14.37
CA ASN A 629 11.12 21.67 14.01
C ASN A 629 11.05 22.37 12.62
N CYS A 630 9.89 22.88 12.22
CA CYS A 630 9.67 23.42 10.87
C CYS A 630 9.70 24.95 10.81
N ARG A 631 10.14 25.50 9.67
CA ARG A 631 10.26 26.95 9.41
C ARG A 631 9.39 27.39 8.25
N PHE A 632 8.42 28.26 8.51
CA PHE A 632 7.54 28.88 7.52
C PHE A 632 7.91 30.35 7.34
N GLY A 633 8.64 30.67 6.26
CA GLY A 633 9.17 32.00 5.97
C GLY A 633 8.61 32.64 4.69
N ASN A 634 8.10 33.88 4.77
CA ASN A 634 7.70 34.69 3.60
C ASN A 634 6.65 34.05 2.66
N ASN A 635 5.88 33.07 3.12
CA ASN A 635 4.88 32.41 2.28
C ASN A 635 3.63 33.29 2.13
N THR A 636 2.93 33.17 0.99
CA THR A 636 1.80 34.05 0.64
C THR A 636 0.55 33.26 0.20
N SER A 637 -0.61 33.59 0.76
CA SER A 637 -1.91 33.01 0.37
C SER A 637 -3.07 33.91 0.81
N PRO A 638 -4.21 34.00 0.10
CA PRO A 638 -5.40 34.68 0.61
C PRO A 638 -5.79 34.26 2.03
N ARG A 639 -5.66 32.96 2.36
CA ARG A 639 -5.90 32.44 3.71
C ARG A 639 -4.76 31.55 4.18
N GLY A 640 -4.25 31.79 5.39
CA GLY A 640 -3.14 31.03 5.95
C GLY A 640 -1.86 31.25 5.14
N GLY A 641 -1.21 32.40 5.32
CA GLY A 641 0.01 32.75 4.58
C GLY A 641 1.09 31.68 4.77
N GLY A 642 1.37 31.29 6.01
CA GLY A 642 2.19 30.11 6.33
C GLY A 642 1.43 28.80 6.12
N MET A 643 0.35 28.58 6.90
CA MET A 643 -0.42 27.34 6.89
C MET A 643 -1.94 27.59 6.96
N TYR A 644 -2.72 26.75 6.27
CA TYR A 644 -4.19 26.73 6.33
C TYR A 644 -4.72 25.35 6.74
N CYS A 645 -5.66 25.29 7.69
CA CYS A 645 -6.29 24.07 8.19
C CYS A 645 -7.82 24.15 8.01
N LEU A 646 -8.45 23.11 7.46
CA LEU A 646 -9.89 23.08 7.18
C LEU A 646 -10.48 21.67 7.34
N GLN A 647 -11.75 21.59 7.75
CA GLN A 647 -12.50 20.35 7.99
C GLN A 647 -11.88 19.51 9.12
N SER A 648 -12.17 19.91 10.36
CA SER A 648 -11.84 19.22 11.61
C SER A 648 -10.38 18.74 11.71
N THR A 649 -9.44 19.47 11.11
CA THR A 649 -8.05 19.04 10.93
C THR A 649 -7.18 19.62 12.02
N ASN A 650 -6.50 18.76 12.80
CA ASN A 650 -5.89 19.15 14.08
C ASN A 650 -4.38 18.87 14.10
N PRO A 651 -3.57 19.61 13.32
CA PRO A 651 -2.14 19.36 13.29
C PRO A 651 -1.47 19.59 14.65
N ALA A 652 -0.49 18.75 14.95
CA ALA A 652 0.47 19.00 16.03
C ALA A 652 1.59 19.88 15.45
N ILE A 653 1.72 21.11 15.96
CA ILE A 653 2.68 22.11 15.48
C ILE A 653 3.65 22.39 16.64
N ILE A 654 4.85 21.83 16.54
CA ILE A 654 5.80 21.70 17.66
C ILE A 654 7.15 22.30 17.25
N ASN A 655 7.72 23.18 18.08
CA ASN A 655 9.04 23.78 17.85
C ASN A 655 9.17 24.49 16.48
N CYS A 656 8.08 25.12 16.02
CA CYS A 656 7.99 25.68 14.67
C CYS A 656 8.07 27.22 14.66
N THR A 657 8.60 27.77 13.57
CA THR A 657 8.63 29.23 13.33
C THR A 657 7.72 29.62 12.18
N PHE A 658 6.90 30.64 12.38
CA PHE A 658 6.09 31.30 11.36
C PHE A 658 6.55 32.76 11.29
N ALA A 659 7.31 33.11 10.25
CA ALA A 659 7.94 34.41 10.13
C ALA A 659 7.63 35.10 8.78
N ASN A 660 7.23 36.36 8.82
CA ASN A 660 7.03 37.21 7.63
C ASN A 660 5.99 36.68 6.61
N ASN A 661 5.12 35.75 7.00
CA ASN A 661 4.11 35.19 6.09
C ASN A 661 2.94 36.18 5.91
N THR A 662 2.37 36.21 4.70
CA THR A 662 1.42 37.24 4.27
C THR A 662 0.09 36.63 3.83
N SER A 663 -1.03 37.19 4.29
CA SER A 663 -2.36 36.86 3.78
C SER A 663 -3.24 38.04 3.39
N ALA A 664 -4.12 37.81 2.42
CA ALA A 664 -5.02 38.83 1.88
C ALA A 664 -6.39 38.89 2.59
N GLU A 665 -6.76 37.85 3.33
CA GLU A 665 -8.04 37.76 4.04
C GLU A 665 -7.87 37.35 5.52
N TYR A 666 -7.23 36.20 5.81
CA TYR A 666 -7.22 35.61 7.16
C TYR A 666 -5.92 34.89 7.47
N GLY A 667 -5.35 35.11 8.66
CA GLY A 667 -4.22 34.33 9.19
C GLY A 667 -2.94 34.53 8.39
N GLY A 668 -2.10 35.50 8.76
CA GLY A 668 -0.80 35.69 8.11
C GLY A 668 0.11 34.49 8.34
N GLY A 669 0.28 34.07 9.61
CA GLY A 669 0.96 32.83 9.97
C GLY A 669 0.08 31.60 9.73
N ILE A 670 -0.96 31.42 10.55
CA ILE A 670 -1.89 30.28 10.50
C ILE A 670 -3.34 30.74 10.35
N CYS A 671 -4.13 30.01 9.56
CA CYS A 671 -5.58 30.16 9.48
C CYS A 671 -6.28 28.80 9.65
N CYS A 672 -7.29 28.71 10.51
CA CYS A 672 -8.05 27.50 10.83
C CYS A 672 -9.56 27.75 10.70
N PHE A 673 -10.28 26.83 10.06
CA PHE A 673 -11.74 26.89 9.88
C PHE A 673 -12.40 25.50 9.94
N ASP A 674 -13.73 25.48 10.03
CA ASP A 674 -14.56 24.27 10.11
C ASP A 674 -14.09 23.34 11.24
N GLN A 675 -14.01 23.87 12.47
CA GLN A 675 -13.66 23.14 13.70
C GLN A 675 -12.20 22.63 13.81
N SER A 676 -11.35 22.96 12.84
CA SER A 676 -9.92 22.61 12.83
C SER A 676 -9.19 23.23 14.02
N SER A 677 -8.72 22.39 14.95
CA SER A 677 -8.22 22.81 16.27
C SER A 677 -6.77 22.35 16.52
N PRO A 678 -5.75 22.94 15.87
CA PRO A 678 -4.36 22.55 16.07
C PRO A 678 -3.86 22.81 17.50
N THR A 679 -2.90 21.97 17.92
CA THR A 679 -2.12 22.16 19.15
C THR A 679 -0.79 22.78 18.78
N ILE A 680 -0.45 23.93 19.39
CA ILE A 680 0.74 24.71 19.06
C ILE A 680 1.65 24.78 20.29
N THR A 681 2.86 24.22 20.20
CA THR A 681 3.77 24.07 21.34
C THR A 681 5.18 24.52 20.97
N ASN A 682 5.85 25.30 21.84
CA ASN A 682 7.22 25.80 21.63
C ASN A 682 7.40 26.60 20.32
N CYS A 683 6.38 27.32 19.85
CA CYS A 683 6.40 27.97 18.53
C CYS A 683 6.69 29.47 18.61
N THR A 684 7.07 30.08 17.48
CA THR A 684 7.31 31.52 17.37
C THR A 684 6.64 32.12 16.13
N PHE A 685 5.74 33.07 16.35
CA PHE A 685 4.98 33.80 15.33
C PHE A 685 5.43 35.26 15.31
N GLU A 686 6.13 35.67 14.24
CA GLU A 686 6.76 36.99 14.14
C GLU A 686 6.58 37.63 12.75
N ASN A 687 6.33 38.94 12.69
CA ASN A 687 6.23 39.73 11.45
C ASN A 687 5.19 39.22 10.42
N ASN A 688 4.26 38.34 10.80
CA ASN A 688 3.22 37.85 9.88
C ASN A 688 2.13 38.91 9.71
N PHE A 689 1.65 39.07 8.48
CA PHE A 689 0.70 40.12 8.10
C PHE A 689 -0.60 39.52 7.54
N SER A 690 -1.75 40.05 7.95
CA SER A 690 -3.02 39.80 7.27
C SER A 690 -3.71 41.11 6.90
N ALA A 691 -4.11 41.26 5.63
CA ALA A 691 -4.80 42.46 5.15
C ALA A 691 -6.24 42.62 5.69
N TRP A 692 -6.74 41.67 6.49
CA TRP A 692 -8.03 41.75 7.18
C TRP A 692 -7.95 41.31 8.64
N ARG A 693 -7.60 40.05 8.94
CA ARG A 693 -7.79 39.46 10.28
C ARG A 693 -6.75 38.41 10.68
N GLY A 694 -6.26 38.53 11.91
CA GLY A 694 -5.31 37.55 12.48
C GLY A 694 -3.97 37.61 11.78
N GLY A 695 -3.11 38.57 12.11
CA GLY A 695 -1.77 38.66 11.52
C GLY A 695 -0.93 37.42 11.84
N GLY A 696 -0.85 37.05 13.12
CA GLY A 696 -0.26 35.79 13.55
C GLY A 696 -1.18 34.59 13.26
N ILE A 697 -2.31 34.51 13.95
CA ILE A 697 -3.23 33.37 13.90
C ILE A 697 -4.69 33.82 13.69
N CYS A 698 -5.46 33.07 12.89
CA CYS A 698 -6.91 33.23 12.75
C CYS A 698 -7.62 31.88 12.92
N SER A 699 -8.64 31.77 13.77
CA SER A 699 -9.36 30.50 14.01
C SER A 699 -10.87 30.68 14.28
N ASP A 700 -11.69 29.67 13.95
CA ASP A 700 -13.10 29.54 14.37
C ASP A 700 -13.35 28.49 15.48
N ALA A 701 -12.31 27.76 15.87
CA ALA A 701 -12.41 26.54 16.66
C ALA A 701 -11.90 26.71 18.09
N TYR A 702 -11.44 25.62 18.71
CA TYR A 702 -10.58 25.66 19.90
C TYR A 702 -9.12 25.89 19.45
N LEU A 703 -8.32 26.56 20.26
CA LEU A 703 -6.87 26.58 20.09
C LEU A 703 -6.18 26.47 21.44
N GLY A 704 -5.17 25.60 21.52
CA GLY A 704 -4.23 25.55 22.62
C GLY A 704 -2.85 25.99 22.14
N VAL A 705 -2.29 27.03 22.75
CA VAL A 705 -0.93 27.50 22.51
C VAL A 705 -0.14 27.44 23.81
N PHE A 706 1.03 26.80 23.76
CA PHE A 706 1.84 26.41 24.91
C PHE A 706 3.32 26.77 24.67
N ASN A 707 4.04 27.26 25.69
CA ASN A 707 5.47 27.60 25.60
C ASN A 707 5.86 28.49 24.38
N SER A 708 4.98 29.35 23.87
CA SER A 708 5.16 29.98 22.55
C SER A 708 5.25 31.51 22.60
N ILE A 709 5.88 32.09 21.59
CA ILE A 709 5.91 33.55 21.38
C ILE A 709 4.99 33.93 20.21
N ILE A 710 4.09 34.89 20.43
CA ILE A 710 3.27 35.53 19.39
C ILE A 710 3.48 37.05 19.49
N TRP A 711 4.34 37.60 18.64
CA TRP A 711 4.82 38.98 18.77
C TRP A 711 5.02 39.69 17.43
N ASN A 712 4.80 41.01 17.38
CA ASN A 712 5.01 41.87 16.20
C ASN A 712 4.37 41.38 14.88
N ASN A 713 3.26 40.65 14.94
CA ASN A 713 2.40 40.41 13.78
C ASN A 713 1.44 41.61 13.57
N ASP A 714 0.82 41.75 12.39
CA ASP A 714 -0.08 42.88 12.08
C ASP A 714 -1.33 42.49 11.27
N ALA A 715 -2.47 43.11 11.61
CA ALA A 715 -3.73 43.03 10.89
C ALA A 715 -4.69 44.15 11.35
N PRO A 716 -5.65 44.60 10.50
CA PRO A 716 -6.68 45.57 10.88
C PRO A 716 -7.58 45.17 12.07
N ASP A 717 -7.77 43.87 12.31
CA ASP A 717 -8.65 43.31 13.34
C ASP A 717 -8.01 42.04 13.93
N GLY A 718 -7.41 42.16 15.11
CA GLY A 718 -6.61 41.11 15.76
C GLY A 718 -5.22 40.93 15.14
N ARG A 719 -4.26 41.81 15.49
CA ARG A 719 -2.89 41.76 14.94
C ARG A 719 -2.19 40.44 15.23
N GLN A 720 -2.20 40.01 16.49
CA GLN A 720 -1.57 38.77 16.91
C GLN A 720 -2.53 37.59 16.65
N VAL A 721 -3.79 37.73 17.10
CA VAL A 721 -4.81 36.68 16.99
C VAL A 721 -6.20 37.25 16.65
N PHE A 722 -6.91 36.62 15.72
CA PHE A 722 -8.35 36.83 15.51
C PHE A 722 -9.17 35.55 15.73
N ARG A 723 -10.33 35.66 16.39
CA ARG A 723 -11.24 34.54 16.68
C ARG A 723 -12.68 34.73 16.19
N PHE A 724 -13.20 33.75 15.45
CA PHE A 724 -14.63 33.61 15.16
C PHE A 724 -15.37 32.77 16.21
N GLY A 725 -16.69 32.98 16.31
CA GLY A 725 -17.60 32.10 17.06
C GLY A 725 -17.66 32.30 18.58
N ILE A 726 -18.68 31.72 19.22
CA ILE A 726 -18.84 31.66 20.68
C ILE A 726 -18.92 30.19 21.11
N GLY A 727 -18.24 29.82 22.20
CA GLY A 727 -18.39 28.50 22.85
C GLY A 727 -17.11 27.66 23.00
N SER A 728 -16.05 27.92 22.22
CA SER A 728 -14.72 27.35 22.47
C SER A 728 -13.96 28.13 23.55
N ASN A 729 -12.94 27.49 24.15
CA ASN A 729 -11.87 28.21 24.84
C ASN A 729 -10.71 28.44 23.86
N PHE A 730 -9.87 29.42 24.17
CA PHE A 730 -8.63 29.70 23.46
C PHE A 730 -7.56 29.88 24.53
N LEU A 731 -6.64 28.94 24.64
CA LEU A 731 -5.68 28.88 25.75
C LEU A 731 -4.33 29.41 25.29
N LEU A 732 -3.78 30.37 26.01
CA LEU A 732 -2.37 30.77 25.97
C LEU A 732 -1.80 30.43 27.36
N HIS A 733 -0.93 29.43 27.45
CA HIS A 733 -0.29 29.01 28.70
C HIS A 733 1.22 29.06 28.50
N TYR A 734 1.96 29.65 29.45
CA TYR A 734 3.41 29.88 29.33
C TYR A 734 3.80 30.53 27.98
N CYS A 735 3.03 31.54 27.56
CA CYS A 735 3.22 32.20 26.27
C CYS A 735 3.60 33.68 26.42
N CYS A 736 4.48 34.16 25.54
CA CYS A 736 4.78 35.58 25.39
C CYS A 736 3.92 36.18 24.28
N TYR A 737 3.06 37.13 24.63
CA TYR A 737 1.97 37.61 23.78
C TYR A 737 1.82 39.14 23.90
N ASP A 738 1.77 39.85 22.77
CA ASP A 738 1.44 41.28 22.81
C ASP A 738 -0.05 41.47 23.09
N ALA A 739 -0.36 41.99 24.28
CA ALA A 739 -1.71 42.25 24.76
C ALA A 739 -2.16 43.71 24.54
N SER A 740 -1.55 44.42 23.60
CA SER A 740 -1.88 45.82 23.31
C SER A 740 -3.22 45.95 22.56
N ALA A 741 -3.77 47.16 22.54
CA ALA A 741 -5.09 47.40 21.97
C ALA A 741 -5.13 47.12 20.46
N GLY A 742 -5.96 46.13 20.06
CA GLY A 742 -6.11 45.64 18.68
C GLY A 742 -5.37 44.34 18.38
N ASP A 743 -4.57 43.82 19.31
CA ASP A 743 -3.79 42.59 19.10
C ASP A 743 -4.62 41.31 19.22
N TRP A 744 -5.65 41.36 20.07
CA TRP A 744 -6.76 40.42 20.06
C TRP A 744 -7.93 40.98 19.25
N GLY A 745 -8.50 40.15 18.37
CA GLY A 745 -9.71 40.46 17.61
C GLY A 745 -10.77 39.37 17.72
N GLY A 746 -12.04 39.75 17.64
CA GLY A 746 -13.16 38.81 17.63
C GLY A 746 -13.75 38.48 19.01
N TRP A 747 -14.23 37.24 19.18
CA TRP A 747 -15.17 36.88 20.25
C TRP A 747 -14.51 36.32 21.52
N GLY A 748 -14.49 37.14 22.57
CA GLY A 748 -13.97 36.79 23.90
C GLY A 748 -12.44 36.73 23.95
N PRO A 749 -11.79 37.19 25.02
CA PRO A 749 -10.34 37.09 25.17
C PRO A 749 -9.89 35.62 25.32
N PRO A 750 -8.59 35.33 25.13
CA PRO A 750 -8.02 34.04 25.50
C PRO A 750 -7.97 33.89 27.02
N ASP A 751 -7.89 32.65 27.49
CA ASP A 751 -7.37 32.39 28.83
C ASP A 751 -5.85 32.58 28.79
N THR A 752 -5.34 33.39 29.71
CA THR A 752 -3.91 33.72 29.87
C THR A 752 -3.50 33.61 31.33
N SER A 753 -4.27 32.89 32.15
CA SER A 753 -4.10 32.84 33.60
C SER A 753 -2.90 32.00 34.07
N ASP A 754 -2.36 31.15 33.18
CA ASP A 754 -1.20 30.29 33.44
C ASP A 754 0.07 30.87 32.81
N ASN A 755 0.79 31.68 33.61
CA ASN A 755 2.16 32.16 33.36
C ASN A 755 2.42 32.80 31.99
N CYS A 756 1.47 33.56 31.44
CA CYS A 756 1.70 34.38 30.24
C CYS A 756 2.49 35.67 30.52
N ILE A 757 3.26 36.09 29.51
CA ILE A 757 4.15 37.26 29.53
C ILE A 757 3.65 38.28 28.51
N PHE A 758 3.53 39.54 28.93
CA PHE A 758 2.95 40.64 28.13
C PHE A 758 3.96 41.78 27.87
N VAL A 759 5.22 41.41 27.68
CA VAL A 759 6.33 42.33 27.40
C VAL A 759 7.18 41.78 26.26
N ASN A 760 7.87 42.66 25.54
CA ASN A 760 8.60 42.32 24.33
C ASN A 760 9.63 41.18 24.58
N PRO A 761 9.69 40.14 23.73
CA PRO A 761 10.60 38.99 23.88
C PRO A 761 12.08 39.32 23.63
N GLN A 762 12.41 40.53 23.18
CA GLN A 762 13.78 41.01 22.96
C GLN A 762 14.63 40.07 22.09
N PHE A 763 14.15 39.78 20.88
CA PHE A 763 14.93 39.04 19.89
C PHE A 763 16.22 39.78 19.48
N LEU A 764 17.28 39.02 19.19
CA LEU A 764 18.50 39.54 18.58
C LEU A 764 18.19 40.07 17.16
N PRO A 765 18.59 41.31 16.80
CA PRO A 765 18.11 41.99 15.59
C PRO A 765 18.23 41.18 14.29
N GLY A 766 17.10 41.00 13.60
CA GLY A 766 17.03 40.25 12.34
C GLY A 766 17.01 38.72 12.51
N THR A 767 16.79 38.23 13.73
CA THR A 767 16.68 36.79 14.06
C THR A 767 15.50 36.55 15.00
N LEU A 768 15.22 35.27 15.29
CA LEU A 768 14.23 34.84 16.29
C LEU A 768 14.87 34.30 17.59
N ARG A 769 16.20 34.44 17.75
CA ARG A 769 16.90 34.03 18.98
C ARG A 769 16.72 35.10 20.05
N LEU A 770 16.57 34.68 21.30
CA LEU A 770 16.45 35.60 22.43
C LEU A 770 17.78 36.32 22.71
N SER A 771 17.71 37.58 23.13
CA SER A 771 18.83 38.28 23.76
C SER A 771 18.92 37.96 25.25
N GLY A 772 20.12 38.03 25.85
CA GLY A 772 20.36 37.76 27.28
C GLY A 772 19.76 38.76 28.29
N SER A 773 18.73 39.52 27.89
CA SER A 773 17.85 40.27 28.80
C SER A 773 16.36 40.03 28.48
N SER A 774 16.07 38.98 27.70
CA SER A 774 14.72 38.58 27.33
C SER A 774 13.92 38.10 28.54
N PRO A 775 12.63 38.48 28.64
CA PRO A 775 11.72 37.92 29.65
C PRO A 775 11.28 36.49 29.33
N CYS A 776 11.65 35.93 28.18
CA CYS A 776 11.26 34.59 27.74
C CYS A 776 12.26 33.49 28.15
N ILE A 777 13.41 33.87 28.70
CA ILE A 777 14.45 32.94 29.18
C ILE A 777 13.96 32.24 30.45
N ASP A 778 14.16 30.91 30.54
CA ASP A 778 13.78 30.06 31.67
C ASP A 778 12.30 30.20 32.12
N ALA A 779 11.43 30.67 31.24
CA ALA A 779 10.07 31.11 31.57
C ALA A 779 8.95 30.16 31.11
N GLY A 780 9.28 29.11 30.35
CA GLY A 780 8.34 28.09 29.88
C GLY A 780 8.11 26.96 30.88
N PHE A 781 7.38 25.93 30.47
CA PHE A 781 7.07 24.75 31.29
C PHE A 781 7.63 23.45 30.69
N ASN A 782 8.55 22.82 31.43
CA ASN A 782 9.30 21.64 30.98
C ASN A 782 8.41 20.43 30.61
N THR A 783 7.19 20.31 31.18
CA THR A 783 6.30 19.20 30.83
C THR A 783 5.81 19.25 29.38
N TYR A 784 5.64 20.44 28.79
CA TYR A 784 5.31 20.55 27.37
C TYR A 784 6.48 20.15 26.44
N ILE A 785 7.70 20.03 26.97
CA ILE A 785 8.85 19.42 26.27
C ILE A 785 8.82 17.89 26.40
N THR A 786 8.56 17.37 27.60
CA THR A 786 8.50 15.91 27.81
C THR A 786 7.32 15.27 27.11
N ASP A 787 6.18 15.97 27.02
CA ASP A 787 4.95 15.47 26.40
C ASP A 787 5.03 15.46 24.86
N THR A 788 5.84 16.34 24.25
CA THR A 788 6.11 16.31 22.80
C THR A 788 7.33 15.45 22.42
N GLY A 789 8.16 15.05 23.39
CA GLY A 789 9.40 14.32 23.17
C GLY A 789 10.50 15.13 22.46
N THR A 790 10.38 16.46 22.40
CA THR A 790 11.30 17.33 21.65
C THR A 790 12.58 17.58 22.45
N THR A 791 13.71 16.99 22.06
CA THR A 791 14.97 17.14 22.83
C THR A 791 15.75 18.41 22.49
N GLU A 792 15.61 18.93 21.27
CA GLU A 792 16.46 20.02 20.72
C GLU A 792 15.64 21.16 20.10
N ASP A 793 16.19 22.38 20.08
CA ASP A 793 15.63 23.58 19.45
C ASP A 793 15.93 23.64 17.94
N LEU A 794 15.50 24.70 17.26
CA LEU A 794 15.73 24.89 15.82
C LEU A 794 17.20 25.15 15.42
N ASP A 795 18.12 25.33 16.36
CA ASP A 795 19.57 25.44 16.14
C ASP A 795 20.33 24.15 16.55
N GLY A 796 19.66 23.14 17.12
CA GLY A 796 20.25 21.89 17.62
C GLY A 796 20.66 21.91 19.10
N ASN A 797 20.16 22.86 19.88
CA ASN A 797 20.48 23.05 21.30
C ASN A 797 19.48 22.29 22.20
N PRO A 798 19.90 21.66 23.32
CA PRO A 798 18.97 20.97 24.21
C PRO A 798 17.85 21.88 24.77
N ARG A 799 16.59 21.45 24.70
CA ARG A 799 15.37 22.23 25.10
C ARG A 799 15.20 22.49 26.61
N ILE A 800 16.08 21.98 27.47
CA ILE A 800 15.99 22.19 28.93
C ILE A 800 17.40 22.46 29.45
N VAL A 801 17.69 23.73 29.75
CA VAL A 801 19.00 24.26 30.14
C VAL A 801 18.81 25.35 31.20
N ASP A 802 19.89 25.75 31.87
CA ASP A 802 19.94 26.88 32.81
C ASP A 802 20.48 28.07 31.99
N GLY A 803 19.58 28.86 31.40
CA GLY A 803 19.85 29.90 30.40
C GLY A 803 20.04 31.31 30.99
N ASP A 804 19.69 31.46 32.26
CA ASP A 804 19.85 32.66 33.09
C ASP A 804 21.32 33.15 33.16
N GLU A 805 21.52 34.46 33.29
CA GLU A 805 22.86 35.09 33.31
C GLU A 805 23.00 36.09 34.48
N PRO A 806 23.65 35.72 35.60
CA PRO A 806 24.35 34.46 35.84
C PRO A 806 23.39 33.27 36.13
N PRO A 807 23.78 32.02 35.78
CA PRO A 807 22.98 30.82 36.02
C PRO A 807 22.51 30.64 37.48
N ASP A 808 21.26 30.21 37.64
CA ASP A 808 20.55 30.05 38.92
C ASP A 808 20.75 28.65 39.53
N GLY A 809 20.90 27.63 38.67
CA GLY A 809 20.93 26.22 39.02
C GLY A 809 19.66 25.44 38.61
N THR A 810 18.65 26.10 38.06
CA THR A 810 17.34 25.51 37.70
C THR A 810 17.14 25.45 36.19
N ALA A 811 17.44 24.29 35.58
CA ALA A 811 17.25 24.13 34.15
C ALA A 811 15.76 24.12 33.73
N THR A 812 15.34 25.15 33.00
CA THR A 812 13.98 25.34 32.49
C THR A 812 14.02 25.38 30.96
N VAL A 813 12.88 25.66 30.32
CA VAL A 813 12.72 25.78 28.86
C VAL A 813 12.37 27.22 28.53
N ASP A 814 13.00 27.80 27.51
CA ASP A 814 12.64 29.12 27.00
C ASP A 814 11.28 29.10 26.28
N MET A 815 10.54 30.20 26.37
CA MET A 815 9.35 30.37 25.51
C MET A 815 9.79 30.55 24.06
N GLY A 816 9.25 29.73 23.15
CA GLY A 816 9.48 29.81 21.70
C GLY A 816 10.26 28.63 21.13
N ALA A 817 10.74 28.81 19.89
CA ALA A 817 11.37 27.75 19.08
C ALA A 817 12.91 27.73 19.12
N TYR A 818 13.51 28.54 20.00
CA TYR A 818 14.96 28.65 20.21
C TYR A 818 15.23 28.77 21.71
N GLU A 819 16.29 28.14 22.19
CA GLU A 819 16.81 28.30 23.55
C GLU A 819 17.92 29.35 23.58
N LYS A 820 18.12 29.96 24.74
CA LYS A 820 19.30 30.76 25.08
C LYS A 820 20.44 29.85 25.57
N GLN A 821 21.64 30.11 25.04
CA GLN A 821 22.95 29.64 25.53
C GLN A 821 23.85 30.84 25.82
#